data_AF-A0A9W8G852-F1
#
_entry.id   AF-A0A9W8G852-F1
#
_cell.length_a   1.000
_cell.length_b   1.000
_cell.length_c   1.000
_cell.angle_alpha   90.00
_cell.angle_beta   90.00
_cell.angle_gamma   90.00
#
_symmetry.space_group_name_H-M   'P 1'
#
loop_
_entity.id
_entity.type
_entity.pdbx_description
1 polymer ?
#
loop_
_entity_poly.entity_id
_entity_poly.type
_entity_poly.pdbx_seq_one_letter_code
_entity_poly.pdbx_strand_id
1 'polypeptide(L)'
;MALNAEKEQYGKNAIDQPYSMEVYKYLRGTPKEHGRVLTPEARDLILRKMSWFLFSKNNQLTDLMFPGEQSESVSCEKVPDDSAELVEYTESHRGLPCGHIFENDEVVYKCVTCSLDNSCVLCSHCFHATDHIGHETACVRNSGTRGFCDCGDLEAWKIPQHCRYHSSIEALDEAGLEPIVSSASPLFVPGYDNSECPVSVKDSIELTLVAVLEFVLEVFAMPTDLSLQLDESSIIDYARSAGLAIGDYEPQTEFALVLWNAEGHSSQDIVNQCTEILQVLEDNYDFSFTGTEHKTIQSINQALQDEGKQRLDWLLIFDQQLWKEVHVSLCELYIATFMRDNQYKMQFALVFARKYPRLAQELLIQDRAIEKSIKLLSLYLFSGQASSISLVRDHGLMYVILDVLKRFFIRSTPMDFQQHKVTTCSSEVFQNQHYPYIFVDIDYLVRMPQVRSWVSTSHDFLSAYMDFLGVLQGMDPYNRTIIRHIESEANRYLDPFNATMNVVNSNKQIAQCYGISARDLFVAIRSTLRELYHSTQLMAEENSMFTIHSAQLYDHLPNNIHDFSKDNTDIVELEFEMHSLSTIWGKEYEVVQYDMAANSVSFNHPLHWFMAELYHHVKQLTDDNLCCFGFAGVRDMVFSAFDTSYEALLKTHNTAGINTDINSKHLSDLHFMSKKEVFEVQRRLLRILDYPIRVCVVMAQLRAGLWMDNGESIQYQACYYRDSRYRKSTYDNDIALIQLFISIWPDTDHILATLLNRYGLYDWFNGRDHTQIYDPLQLGCMILELLNLLIVLVSDRHVATGKSERLGAP
;
A
#
# COMPACT_ATOMS: atom_id res chain seq x y z
N MET A 1 -4.45 38.55 -24.23
CA MET A 1 -5.01 38.30 -25.58
C MET A 1 -4.01 37.67 -26.57
N ALA A 2 -2.82 37.20 -26.13
CA ALA A 2 -1.90 36.43 -26.97
C ALA A 2 -1.60 35.02 -26.39
N LEU A 3 -2.46 34.51 -25.50
CA LEU A 3 -2.32 33.20 -24.82
C LEU A 3 -3.53 32.27 -25.05
N ASN A 4 -4.49 32.71 -25.87
CA ASN A 4 -5.69 31.92 -26.21
C ASN A 4 -5.70 31.40 -27.66
N ALA A 5 -4.70 31.74 -28.48
CA ALA A 5 -4.67 31.31 -29.89
C ALA A 5 -3.97 29.95 -30.12
N GLU A 6 -3.15 29.48 -29.18
CA GLU A 6 -2.46 28.17 -29.31
C GLU A 6 -3.20 27.00 -28.65
N LYS A 7 -4.29 27.27 -27.89
CA LYS A 7 -5.07 26.23 -27.21
C LYS A 7 -6.20 25.62 -28.03
N GLU A 8 -6.56 26.19 -29.18
CA GLU A 8 -7.67 25.70 -30.01
C GLU A 8 -7.26 24.75 -31.14
N GLN A 9 -5.97 24.45 -31.33
CA GLN A 9 -5.52 23.65 -32.48
C GLN A 9 -5.25 22.17 -32.19
N TYR A 10 -5.00 21.78 -30.93
CA TYR A 10 -4.53 20.42 -30.59
C TYR A 10 -5.54 19.53 -29.86
N GLY A 11 -6.78 19.98 -29.68
CA GLY A 11 -7.74 19.28 -28.81
C GLY A 11 -8.80 18.43 -29.50
N LYS A 12 -9.11 18.64 -30.79
CA LYS A 12 -10.29 18.01 -31.40
C LYS A 12 -10.09 17.14 -32.64
N ASN A 13 -9.05 17.28 -33.44
CA ASN A 13 -9.01 16.62 -34.76
C ASN A 13 -7.63 16.02 -35.14
N ALA A 14 -6.92 15.39 -34.21
CA ALA A 14 -5.66 14.71 -34.55
C ALA A 14 -5.89 13.45 -35.40
N ILE A 15 -7.00 12.71 -35.19
CA ILE A 15 -7.38 11.55 -36.02
C ILE A 15 -7.88 12.02 -37.38
N ASP A 16 -8.65 13.12 -37.46
CA ASP A 16 -9.22 13.67 -38.70
C ASP A 16 -8.17 14.25 -39.66
N GLN A 17 -6.89 14.30 -39.26
CA GLN A 17 -5.85 14.64 -40.20
C GLN A 17 -5.74 13.53 -41.27
N PRO A 18 -5.57 13.89 -42.55
CA PRO A 18 -5.45 12.89 -43.62
C PRO A 18 -4.35 11.85 -43.37
N TYR A 19 -3.26 12.27 -42.69
CA TYR A 19 -2.11 11.43 -42.39
C TYR A 19 -2.42 10.32 -41.38
N SER A 20 -2.97 10.68 -40.22
CA SER A 20 -3.39 9.75 -39.17
C SER A 20 -4.49 8.81 -39.65
N MET A 21 -5.46 9.30 -40.42
CA MET A 21 -6.50 8.45 -41.04
C MET A 21 -5.90 7.40 -41.97
N GLU A 22 -4.84 7.72 -42.70
CA GLU A 22 -4.17 6.78 -43.60
C GLU A 22 -3.42 5.69 -42.82
N VAL A 23 -2.67 6.07 -41.77
CA VAL A 23 -2.02 5.12 -40.86
C VAL A 23 -3.06 4.19 -40.23
N TYR A 24 -4.13 4.76 -39.70
CA TYR A 24 -5.19 4.04 -39.02
C TYR A 24 -5.95 3.10 -39.96
N LYS A 25 -6.28 3.55 -41.18
CA LYS A 25 -6.89 2.70 -42.22
C LYS A 25 -5.98 1.55 -42.63
N TYR A 26 -4.67 1.80 -42.74
CA TYR A 26 -3.70 0.75 -43.01
C TYR A 26 -3.75 -0.31 -41.91
N LEU A 27 -3.60 0.08 -40.63
CA LEU A 27 -3.65 -0.84 -39.49
C LEU A 27 -4.95 -1.68 -39.43
N ARG A 28 -6.10 -1.07 -39.74
CA ARG A 28 -7.38 -1.80 -39.83
C ARG A 28 -7.45 -2.77 -41.01
N GLY A 29 -6.81 -2.44 -42.13
CA GLY A 29 -6.80 -3.27 -43.35
C GLY A 29 -5.78 -4.41 -43.32
N THR A 30 -4.66 -4.23 -42.62
CA THR A 30 -3.54 -5.17 -42.57
C THR A 30 -3.95 -6.61 -42.20
N PRO A 31 -4.81 -6.86 -41.18
CA PRO A 31 -5.21 -8.22 -40.88
C PRO A 31 -5.83 -8.94 -42.08
N LYS A 32 -6.60 -8.24 -42.91
CA LYS A 32 -7.21 -8.81 -44.12
C LYS A 32 -6.15 -9.17 -45.17
N GLU A 33 -5.16 -8.30 -45.37
CA GLU A 33 -4.09 -8.50 -46.36
C GLU A 33 -3.22 -9.72 -46.07
N HIS A 34 -3.07 -10.09 -44.79
CA HIS A 34 -2.28 -11.23 -44.34
C HIS A 34 -3.12 -12.44 -43.90
N GLY A 35 -4.37 -12.55 -44.39
CA GLY A 35 -5.23 -13.70 -44.08
C GLY A 35 -5.53 -13.87 -42.58
N ARG A 36 -5.46 -12.77 -41.81
CA ARG A 36 -5.67 -12.69 -40.36
C ARG A 36 -4.68 -13.54 -39.53
N VAL A 37 -3.53 -13.88 -40.11
CA VAL A 37 -2.44 -14.60 -39.43
C VAL A 37 -1.21 -13.71 -39.36
N LEU A 38 -0.65 -13.53 -38.16
CA LEU A 38 0.58 -12.78 -37.95
C LEU A 38 1.81 -13.67 -38.18
N THR A 39 2.26 -13.77 -39.44
CA THR A 39 3.53 -14.45 -39.77
C THR A 39 4.74 -13.53 -39.50
N PRO A 40 5.97 -14.06 -39.38
CA PRO A 40 7.17 -13.24 -39.25
C PRO A 40 7.33 -12.22 -40.38
N GLU A 41 6.98 -12.59 -41.61
CA GLU A 41 7.03 -11.72 -42.79
C GLU A 41 5.96 -10.62 -42.71
N ALA A 42 4.75 -10.96 -42.25
CA ALA A 42 3.70 -9.97 -42.02
C ALA A 42 4.11 -8.97 -40.94
N ARG A 43 4.70 -9.44 -39.84
CA ARG A 43 5.23 -8.60 -38.75
C ARG A 43 6.27 -7.62 -39.28
N ASP A 44 7.25 -8.09 -40.05
CA ASP A 44 8.31 -7.24 -40.59
C ASP A 44 7.75 -6.17 -41.55
N LEU A 45 6.84 -6.57 -42.44
CA LEU A 45 6.20 -5.63 -43.37
C LEU A 45 5.44 -4.52 -42.65
N ILE A 46 4.72 -4.87 -41.57
CA ILE A 46 4.00 -3.90 -40.72
C ILE A 46 4.99 -2.94 -40.06
N LEU A 47 6.05 -3.45 -39.45
CA LEU A 47 7.07 -2.64 -38.77
C LEU A 47 7.77 -1.69 -39.75
N ARG A 48 8.09 -2.17 -40.96
CA ARG A 48 8.66 -1.34 -42.02
C ARG A 48 7.70 -0.26 -42.48
N LYS A 49 6.42 -0.59 -42.64
CA LYS A 49 5.41 0.40 -43.03
C LYS A 49 5.15 1.44 -41.94
N MET A 50 5.13 1.03 -40.67
CA MET A 50 5.03 1.94 -39.53
C MET A 50 6.24 2.86 -39.45
N SER A 51 7.45 2.34 -39.64
CA SER A 51 8.67 3.12 -39.69
C SER A 51 8.65 4.13 -40.84
N TRP A 52 8.16 3.73 -42.01
CA TRP A 52 7.97 4.64 -43.14
C TRP A 52 6.99 5.78 -42.80
N PHE A 53 5.92 5.51 -42.05
CA PHE A 53 5.04 6.56 -41.55
C PHE A 53 5.71 7.43 -40.46
N LEU A 54 6.55 6.89 -39.57
CA LEU A 54 7.28 7.70 -38.61
C LEU A 54 8.22 8.70 -39.30
N PHE A 55 8.87 8.30 -40.39
CA PHE A 55 9.82 9.14 -41.13
C PHE A 55 9.20 9.93 -42.29
N SER A 56 7.98 10.45 -42.11
CA SER A 56 7.30 11.31 -43.11
C SER A 56 7.17 10.70 -44.50
N LYS A 57 7.00 9.38 -44.60
CA LYS A 57 6.93 8.65 -45.88
C LYS A 57 8.22 8.76 -46.70
N ASN A 58 9.35 9.01 -46.05
CA ASN A 58 10.64 9.16 -46.70
C ASN A 58 11.37 7.82 -46.76
N ASN A 59 11.46 7.25 -47.96
CA ASN A 59 12.16 5.99 -48.20
C ASN A 59 13.65 6.07 -47.80
N GLN A 60 14.31 7.21 -48.04
CA GLN A 60 15.74 7.35 -47.72
C GLN A 60 15.99 7.27 -46.20
N LEU A 61 15.18 7.96 -45.40
CA LEU A 61 15.28 7.91 -43.93
C LEU A 61 14.91 6.52 -43.39
N THR A 62 13.91 5.88 -44.00
CA THR A 62 13.48 4.53 -43.60
C THR A 62 14.57 3.49 -43.89
N ASP A 63 15.17 3.53 -45.09
CA ASP A 63 16.20 2.58 -45.51
C ASP A 63 17.53 2.81 -44.76
N LEU A 64 17.78 4.02 -44.24
CA LEU A 64 18.94 4.33 -43.37
C LEU A 64 18.81 3.72 -41.97
N MET A 65 17.59 3.63 -41.44
CA MET A 65 17.32 3.06 -40.11
C MET A 65 17.23 1.53 -40.14
N PHE A 66 16.95 0.94 -41.31
CA PHE A 66 16.93 -0.51 -41.55
C PHE A 66 17.83 -0.91 -42.74
N PRO A 67 19.16 -0.71 -42.64
CA PRO A 67 20.08 -1.02 -43.73
C PRO A 67 20.27 -2.53 -43.84
N GLY A 68 19.49 -3.22 -44.69
CA GLY A 68 19.68 -4.67 -44.84
C GLY A 68 18.87 -5.43 -45.88
N GLU A 69 17.72 -4.96 -46.34
CA GLU A 69 16.81 -5.84 -47.11
C GLU A 69 16.62 -5.51 -48.59
N GLN A 70 17.35 -4.53 -49.14
CA GLN A 70 17.33 -4.24 -50.58
C GLN A 70 18.57 -4.75 -51.33
N SER A 71 19.55 -5.36 -50.65
CA SER A 71 20.65 -6.04 -51.33
C SER A 71 20.43 -7.54 -51.34
N GLU A 72 19.97 -8.08 -52.47
CA GLU A 72 20.34 -9.45 -52.81
C GLU A 72 21.86 -9.59 -52.65
N SER A 73 22.30 -10.48 -51.76
CA SER A 73 23.70 -10.84 -51.46
C SER A 73 24.53 -9.90 -50.56
N VAL A 74 24.17 -9.80 -49.29
CA VAL A 74 25.18 -9.90 -48.22
C VAL A 74 24.63 -10.83 -47.15
N SER A 75 25.26 -11.99 -46.98
CA SER A 75 25.00 -12.87 -45.85
C SER A 75 25.30 -12.10 -44.56
N CYS A 76 24.26 -11.67 -43.85
CA CYS A 76 24.41 -11.35 -42.44
C CYS A 76 24.67 -12.68 -41.74
N GLU A 77 25.94 -13.05 -41.63
CA GLU A 77 26.36 -14.05 -40.66
C GLU A 77 25.79 -13.59 -39.32
N LYS A 78 25.04 -14.47 -38.66
CA LYS A 78 24.61 -14.30 -37.29
C LYS A 78 25.86 -14.08 -36.44
N VAL A 79 26.19 -12.83 -36.19
CA VAL A 79 27.15 -12.48 -35.14
C VAL A 79 26.52 -12.93 -33.83
N PRO A 80 27.22 -13.72 -33.00
CA PRO A 80 26.70 -14.08 -31.69
C PRO A 80 26.42 -12.81 -30.86
N ASP A 81 25.26 -12.84 -30.22
CA ASP A 81 24.55 -11.75 -29.51
C ASP A 81 25.34 -11.03 -28.41
N ASP A 82 26.55 -11.51 -28.07
CA ASP A 82 27.35 -11.02 -26.92
C ASP A 82 28.16 -9.74 -27.19
N SER A 83 28.05 -9.11 -28.37
CA SER A 83 28.91 -7.98 -28.76
C SER A 83 28.21 -6.79 -29.44
N ALA A 84 26.88 -6.77 -29.47
CA ALA A 84 26.17 -5.53 -29.75
C ALA A 84 26.31 -4.61 -28.53
N GLU A 85 27.08 -3.51 -28.65
CA GLU A 85 27.15 -2.49 -27.60
C GLU A 85 25.72 -2.01 -27.31
N LEU A 86 25.24 -2.26 -26.09
CA LEU A 86 23.91 -1.85 -25.65
C LEU A 86 23.78 -0.32 -25.73
N VAL A 87 22.65 0.15 -26.23
CA VAL A 87 22.41 1.56 -26.58
C VAL A 87 22.67 2.49 -25.40
N GLU A 88 22.34 2.05 -24.19
CA GLU A 88 22.53 2.80 -22.95
C GLU A 88 23.99 3.12 -22.61
N TYR A 89 24.98 2.46 -23.22
CA TYR A 89 26.41 2.74 -22.98
C TYR A 89 27.09 3.48 -24.14
N THR A 90 26.31 3.88 -25.15
CA THR A 90 26.82 4.61 -26.31
C THR A 90 26.97 6.11 -26.03
N GLU A 91 27.80 6.80 -26.82
CA GLU A 91 28.02 8.25 -26.70
C GLU A 91 26.71 9.05 -26.87
N SER A 92 25.77 8.53 -27.66
CA SER A 92 24.45 9.13 -27.86
C SER A 92 23.58 9.16 -26.58
N HIS A 93 23.92 8.35 -25.58
CA HIS A 93 23.22 8.26 -24.30
C HIS A 93 23.87 9.11 -23.20
N ARG A 94 24.88 9.92 -23.52
CA ARG A 94 25.58 10.76 -22.55
C ARG A 94 24.67 11.86 -22.01
N GLY A 95 24.72 12.09 -20.70
CA GLY A 95 23.84 13.03 -20.01
C GLY A 95 22.43 12.51 -19.76
N LEU A 96 22.13 11.27 -20.18
CA LEU A 96 20.85 10.61 -19.94
C LEU A 96 21.01 9.51 -18.88
N PRO A 97 19.95 9.19 -18.11
CA PRO A 97 19.98 8.06 -17.19
C PRO A 97 20.21 6.73 -17.90
N CYS A 98 20.85 5.79 -17.23
CA CYS A 98 21.19 4.48 -17.79
C CYS A 98 19.95 3.68 -18.19
N GLY A 99 18.98 3.51 -17.28
CA GLY A 99 17.73 2.80 -17.56
C GLY A 99 17.89 1.32 -17.92
N HIS A 100 19.08 0.71 -17.73
CA HIS A 100 19.31 -0.71 -17.98
C HIS A 100 18.36 -1.55 -17.14
N ILE A 101 17.52 -2.35 -17.81
CA ILE A 101 16.50 -3.21 -17.17
C ILE A 101 17.17 -4.51 -16.75
N PHE A 102 17.08 -4.86 -15.47
CA PHE A 102 17.77 -6.03 -14.96
C PHE A 102 17.12 -7.33 -15.42
N GLU A 103 17.95 -8.27 -15.85
CA GLU A 103 17.53 -9.63 -16.12
C GLU A 103 17.35 -10.44 -14.83
N ASN A 104 16.66 -11.58 -14.93
CA ASN A 104 16.53 -12.50 -13.80
C ASN A 104 17.91 -13.05 -13.41
N ASP A 105 18.18 -13.13 -12.11
CA ASP A 105 19.47 -13.55 -11.55
C ASP A 105 20.67 -12.64 -11.88
N GLU A 106 20.45 -11.49 -12.53
CA GLU A 106 21.50 -10.50 -12.75
C GLU A 106 22.01 -9.92 -11.40
N VAL A 107 23.31 -9.65 -11.32
CA VAL A 107 23.92 -9.06 -10.14
C VAL A 107 23.71 -7.55 -10.15
N VAL A 108 22.98 -7.05 -9.16
CA VAL A 108 22.76 -5.62 -8.93
C VAL A 108 23.63 -5.11 -7.79
N TYR A 109 24.15 -3.90 -7.94
CA TYR A 109 25.04 -3.27 -6.96
C TYR A 109 24.31 -2.16 -6.20
N LYS A 110 24.61 -2.01 -4.92
CA LYS A 110 24.07 -0.99 -4.02
C LYS A 110 25.21 -0.29 -3.32
N CYS A 111 25.16 1.03 -3.23
CA CYS A 111 26.11 1.83 -2.45
C CYS A 111 25.33 2.59 -1.37
N VAL A 112 25.35 2.08 -0.14
CA VAL A 112 24.59 2.63 1.00
C VAL A 112 25.02 4.07 1.33
N THR A 113 26.30 4.38 1.07
CA THR A 113 26.85 5.71 1.27
C THR A 113 26.32 6.73 0.25
N CYS A 114 26.30 6.36 -1.04
CA CYS A 114 25.82 7.23 -2.11
C CYS A 114 24.29 7.34 -2.18
N SER A 115 23.60 6.22 -1.94
CA SER A 115 22.18 6.09 -2.23
C SER A 115 21.33 6.93 -1.29
N LEU A 116 20.21 7.45 -1.80
CA LEU A 116 19.21 8.09 -0.97
C LEU A 116 18.58 7.07 0.00
N ASP A 117 18.24 5.89 -0.49
CA ASP A 117 17.70 4.77 0.29
C ASP A 117 18.20 3.39 -0.21
N ASN A 118 17.62 2.31 0.32
CA ASN A 118 18.02 0.93 0.02
C ASN A 118 17.41 0.35 -1.28
N SER A 119 16.54 1.11 -1.95
CA SER A 119 15.97 0.75 -3.24
C SER A 119 16.89 1.12 -4.41
N CYS A 120 17.78 2.10 -4.23
CA CYS A 120 18.69 2.54 -5.28
C CYS A 120 19.68 1.44 -5.67
N VAL A 121 19.78 1.16 -6.97
CA VAL A 121 20.55 0.06 -7.55
C VAL A 121 21.29 0.50 -8.81
N LEU A 122 22.49 -0.05 -9.00
CA LEU A 122 23.33 0.16 -10.18
C LEU A 122 23.55 -1.17 -10.90
N CYS A 123 23.55 -1.15 -12.23
CA CYS A 123 24.08 -2.25 -13.03
C CYS A 123 25.61 -2.33 -12.86
N SER A 124 26.17 -3.47 -13.25
CA SER A 124 27.62 -3.71 -13.19
C SER A 124 28.43 -2.62 -13.90
N HIS A 125 28.00 -2.23 -15.10
CA HIS A 125 28.68 -1.19 -15.89
C HIS A 125 28.72 0.16 -15.17
N CYS A 126 27.59 0.61 -14.62
CA CYS A 126 27.50 1.91 -13.95
C CYS A 126 28.23 1.92 -12.61
N PHE A 127 28.17 0.83 -11.85
CA PHE A 127 28.90 0.70 -10.59
C PHE A 127 30.41 0.79 -10.80
N HIS A 128 30.94 0.14 -11.84
CA HIS A 128 32.38 0.20 -12.18
C HIS A 128 32.79 1.47 -12.92
N ALA A 129 31.83 2.21 -13.48
CA ALA A 129 32.06 3.50 -14.11
C ALA A 129 32.01 4.68 -13.12
N THR A 130 31.69 4.44 -11.86
CA THR A 130 31.56 5.46 -10.80
C THR A 130 32.54 5.17 -9.65
N ASP A 131 33.03 6.21 -8.96
CA ASP A 131 33.92 6.02 -7.82
C ASP A 131 33.13 5.69 -6.53
N HIS A 132 33.48 4.57 -5.92
CA HIS A 132 32.92 4.09 -4.65
C HIS A 132 34.00 3.71 -3.64
N ILE A 133 35.24 4.18 -3.82
CA ILE A 133 36.35 3.88 -2.91
C ILE A 133 36.05 4.42 -1.50
N GLY A 134 36.06 3.53 -0.51
CA GLY A 134 35.80 3.88 0.89
C GLY A 134 34.31 3.95 1.26
N HIS A 135 33.40 3.60 0.34
CA HIS A 135 31.96 3.53 0.61
C HIS A 135 31.54 2.12 1.08
N GLU A 136 30.40 2.05 1.75
CA GLU A 136 29.75 0.80 2.11
C GLU A 136 28.88 0.32 0.94
N THR A 137 29.30 -0.79 0.32
CA THR A 137 28.65 -1.34 -0.88
C THR A 137 28.18 -2.77 -0.66
N ALA A 138 27.05 -3.14 -1.27
CA ALA A 138 26.51 -4.49 -1.28
C ALA A 138 26.18 -4.92 -2.72
N CYS A 139 26.19 -6.22 -3.00
CA CYS A 139 25.68 -6.78 -4.24
C CYS A 139 24.60 -7.83 -3.93
N VAL A 140 23.52 -7.82 -4.69
CA VAL A 140 22.38 -8.73 -4.53
C VAL A 140 22.04 -9.31 -5.90
N ARG A 141 21.55 -10.56 -5.95
CA ARG A 141 21.00 -11.11 -7.20
C ARG A 141 19.56 -10.69 -7.36
N ASN A 142 19.20 -10.24 -8.55
CA ASN A 142 17.85 -9.86 -8.87
C ASN A 142 16.92 -11.10 -8.78
N SER A 143 15.95 -11.04 -7.87
CA SER A 143 15.10 -12.19 -7.49
C SER A 143 13.86 -12.34 -8.38
N GLY A 144 13.86 -11.75 -9.58
CA GLY A 144 12.73 -11.77 -10.51
C GLY A 144 11.92 -10.48 -10.60
N THR A 145 12.25 -9.46 -9.81
CA THR A 145 11.61 -8.14 -9.91
C THR A 145 12.28 -7.34 -11.02
N ARG A 146 11.49 -6.79 -11.95
CA ARG A 146 11.99 -5.97 -13.07
C ARG A 146 12.43 -4.58 -12.58
N GLY A 147 13.59 -4.51 -11.95
CA GLY A 147 14.26 -3.26 -11.58
C GLY A 147 15.07 -2.68 -12.75
N PHE A 148 15.52 -1.43 -12.61
CA PHE A 148 16.45 -0.81 -13.57
C PHE A 148 17.58 -0.09 -12.85
N CYS A 149 18.65 0.22 -13.59
CA CYS A 149 19.77 0.99 -13.09
C CYS A 149 19.41 2.47 -12.87
N ASP A 150 19.56 2.95 -11.63
CA ASP A 150 19.27 4.34 -11.22
C ASP A 150 20.40 5.34 -11.57
N CYS A 151 21.41 4.92 -12.33
CA CYS A 151 22.49 5.79 -12.75
C CYS A 151 21.93 6.96 -13.59
N GLY A 152 22.30 8.18 -13.23
CA GLY A 152 21.82 9.41 -13.87
C GLY A 152 20.46 9.91 -13.37
N ASP A 153 19.74 9.17 -12.53
CA ASP A 153 18.56 9.70 -11.84
C ASP A 153 18.98 10.65 -10.71
N LEU A 154 18.64 11.94 -10.85
CA LEU A 154 18.95 12.97 -9.86
C LEU A 154 18.22 12.77 -8.53
N GLU A 155 17.11 12.03 -8.50
CA GLU A 155 16.34 11.76 -7.29
C GLU A 155 16.89 10.58 -6.47
N ALA A 156 17.75 9.73 -7.05
CA ALA A 156 18.20 8.49 -6.42
C ALA A 156 19.42 8.64 -5.49
N TRP A 157 20.17 9.75 -5.58
CA TRP A 157 21.50 9.86 -4.95
C TRP A 157 21.61 11.06 -4.00
N LYS A 158 22.26 10.86 -2.84
CA LYS A 158 22.58 11.93 -1.88
C LYS A 158 23.68 12.86 -2.40
N ILE A 159 24.57 12.31 -3.20
CA ILE A 159 25.71 12.99 -3.83
C ILE A 159 25.70 12.71 -5.33
N PRO A 160 26.14 13.66 -6.18
CA PRO A 160 26.23 13.45 -7.62
C PRO A 160 27.06 12.21 -7.95
N GLN A 161 26.53 11.33 -8.82
CA GLN A 161 27.28 10.19 -9.34
C GLN A 161 27.97 10.63 -10.65
N HIS A 162 29.30 10.64 -10.65
CA HIS A 162 30.09 10.93 -11.85
C HIS A 162 30.34 9.65 -12.66
N CYS A 163 29.27 9.09 -13.23
CA CYS A 163 29.36 7.91 -14.09
C CYS A 163 30.02 8.28 -15.42
N ARG A 164 31.12 7.61 -15.76
CA ARG A 164 31.87 7.90 -16.99
C ARG A 164 31.11 7.61 -18.30
N TYR A 165 30.00 6.87 -18.24
CA TYR A 165 29.08 6.68 -19.37
C TYR A 165 27.99 7.76 -19.42
N HIS A 166 27.31 8.00 -18.30
CA HIS A 166 26.03 8.74 -18.29
C HIS A 166 26.15 10.20 -17.85
N SER A 167 27.22 10.62 -17.18
CA SER A 167 27.41 12.02 -16.81
C SER A 167 27.72 12.89 -18.04
N SER A 168 27.26 14.14 -18.02
CA SER A 168 27.60 15.12 -19.05
C SER A 168 29.11 15.39 -19.08
N ILE A 169 29.62 15.84 -20.24
CA ILE A 169 31.03 16.19 -20.41
C ILE A 169 31.44 17.26 -19.40
N GLU A 170 30.59 18.28 -19.22
CA GLU A 170 30.80 19.35 -18.24
C GLU A 170 30.95 18.79 -16.80
N ALA A 171 30.08 17.87 -16.39
CA ALA A 171 30.12 17.27 -15.06
C ALA A 171 31.32 16.32 -14.85
N LEU A 172 31.84 15.72 -15.92
CA LEU A 172 33.05 14.89 -15.88
C LEU A 172 34.31 15.75 -15.85
N ASP A 173 34.34 16.84 -16.62
CA ASP A 173 35.43 17.81 -16.64
C ASP A 173 35.59 18.49 -15.27
N GLU A 174 34.49 18.88 -14.62
CA GLU A 174 34.49 19.43 -13.25
C GLU A 174 35.03 18.43 -12.22
N ALA A 175 34.78 17.14 -12.44
CA ALA A 175 35.28 16.05 -11.59
C ALA A 175 36.70 15.58 -11.96
N GLY A 176 37.29 16.08 -13.05
CA GLY A 176 38.59 15.64 -13.55
C GLY A 176 38.60 14.19 -14.05
N LEU A 177 37.47 13.69 -14.57
CA LEU A 177 37.29 12.32 -15.04
C LEU A 177 37.15 12.28 -16.56
N GLU A 178 37.76 11.28 -17.20
CA GLU A 178 37.60 11.08 -18.65
C GLU A 178 36.36 10.21 -18.95
N PRO A 179 35.56 10.57 -19.97
CA PRO A 179 34.43 9.77 -20.42
C PRO A 179 34.88 8.42 -21.00
N ILE A 180 34.08 7.38 -20.81
CA ILE A 180 34.24 6.13 -21.58
C ILE A 180 33.50 6.35 -22.91
N VAL A 181 34.23 6.28 -24.02
CA VAL A 181 33.69 6.47 -25.37
C VAL A 181 33.44 5.09 -26.00
N SER A 182 32.17 4.75 -26.24
CA SER A 182 31.79 3.59 -27.05
C SER A 182 31.93 3.92 -28.54
N SER A 183 32.33 2.94 -29.34
CA SER A 183 32.92 3.14 -30.68
C SER A 183 31.94 3.49 -31.82
N ALA A 184 30.68 3.83 -31.51
CA ALA A 184 29.71 4.21 -32.52
C ALA A 184 29.81 5.70 -32.88
N SER A 185 30.51 6.01 -33.98
CA SER A 185 30.39 7.33 -34.62
C SER A 185 28.93 7.64 -34.94
N PRO A 186 28.41 8.86 -34.65
CA PRO A 186 27.06 9.22 -35.05
C PRO A 186 26.91 9.06 -36.57
N LEU A 187 25.87 8.32 -36.98
CA LEU A 187 25.55 8.10 -38.39
C LEU A 187 25.37 9.46 -39.09
N PHE A 188 26.28 9.79 -40.02
CA PHE A 188 26.15 10.98 -40.85
C PHE A 188 25.11 10.70 -41.94
N VAL A 189 23.95 11.38 -41.87
CA VAL A 189 22.94 11.32 -42.92
C VAL A 189 23.16 12.47 -43.89
N PRO A 190 23.60 12.23 -45.14
CA PRO A 190 23.85 13.29 -46.10
C PRO A 190 22.57 14.10 -46.40
N GLY A 191 22.64 15.42 -46.25
CA GLY A 191 21.54 16.34 -46.56
C GLY A 191 20.63 16.71 -45.39
N TYR A 192 20.92 16.21 -44.18
CA TYR A 192 20.26 16.62 -42.95
C TYR A 192 21.25 17.28 -41.99
N ASP A 193 20.80 18.30 -41.28
CA ASP A 193 21.53 18.82 -40.15
C ASP A 193 21.33 17.88 -38.96
N ASN A 194 22.39 17.16 -38.57
CA ASN A 194 22.36 16.22 -37.46
C ASN A 194 22.12 16.91 -36.09
N SER A 195 22.11 18.25 -36.03
CA SER A 195 21.83 19.00 -34.80
C SER A 195 20.35 19.24 -34.53
N GLU A 196 19.45 19.10 -35.52
CA GLU A 196 18.01 19.36 -35.35
C GLU A 196 17.13 18.35 -36.13
N CYS A 197 16.14 17.77 -35.45
CA CYS A 197 15.15 16.89 -36.10
C CYS A 197 14.17 17.72 -36.96
N PRO A 198 13.97 17.39 -38.25
CA PRO A 198 13.05 18.13 -39.11
C PRO A 198 11.62 18.17 -38.56
N VAL A 199 10.99 19.36 -38.59
CA VAL A 199 9.61 19.56 -38.07
C VAL A 199 8.62 18.58 -38.70
N SER A 200 8.73 18.33 -40.01
CA SER A 200 7.86 17.37 -40.70
C SER A 200 7.96 15.96 -40.15
N VAL A 201 9.17 15.53 -39.74
CA VAL A 201 9.42 14.22 -39.14
C VAL A 201 8.84 14.18 -37.74
N LYS A 202 9.03 15.24 -36.94
CA LYS A 202 8.40 15.37 -35.63
C LYS A 202 6.88 15.27 -35.69
N ASP A 203 6.25 16.00 -36.60
CA ASP A 203 4.79 15.97 -36.82
C ASP A 203 4.33 14.58 -37.29
N SER A 204 5.10 13.95 -38.18
CA SER A 204 4.78 12.59 -38.67
C SER A 204 4.85 11.55 -37.57
N ILE A 205 5.88 11.62 -36.70
CA ILE A 205 6.01 10.78 -35.51
C ILE A 205 4.78 10.95 -34.61
N GLU A 206 4.42 12.20 -34.28
CA GLU A 206 3.29 12.49 -33.40
C GLU A 206 1.97 11.93 -33.98
N LEU A 207 1.67 12.21 -35.25
CA LEU A 207 0.45 11.76 -35.92
C LEU A 207 0.38 10.24 -36.08
N THR A 208 1.52 9.59 -36.37
CA THR A 208 1.60 8.13 -36.43
C THR A 208 1.38 7.52 -35.05
N LEU A 209 2.03 8.03 -34.01
CA LEU A 209 1.84 7.54 -32.63
C LEU A 209 0.40 7.71 -32.17
N VAL A 210 -0.23 8.85 -32.46
CA VAL A 210 -1.66 9.06 -32.16
C VAL A 210 -2.51 8.00 -32.86
N ALA A 211 -2.34 7.79 -34.16
CA ALA A 211 -3.13 6.81 -34.92
C ALA A 211 -2.92 5.36 -34.42
N VAL A 212 -1.68 5.00 -34.07
CA VAL A 212 -1.35 3.68 -33.52
C VAL A 212 -1.97 3.50 -32.13
N LEU A 213 -1.86 4.49 -31.24
CA LEU A 213 -2.43 4.42 -29.89
C LEU A 213 -3.95 4.33 -29.93
N GLU A 214 -4.61 5.04 -30.84
CA GLU A 214 -6.07 4.93 -31.03
C GLU A 214 -6.47 3.53 -31.51
N PHE A 215 -5.76 2.99 -32.51
CA PHE A 215 -5.96 1.62 -32.95
C PHE A 215 -5.78 0.62 -31.80
N VAL A 216 -4.72 0.78 -30.99
CA VAL A 216 -4.45 -0.07 -29.82
C VAL A 216 -5.58 0.04 -28.79
N LEU A 217 -6.02 1.24 -28.45
CA LEU A 217 -7.10 1.45 -27.49
C LEU A 217 -8.42 0.85 -27.95
N GLU A 218 -8.75 0.98 -29.24
CA GLU A 218 -9.95 0.33 -29.80
C GLU A 218 -9.86 -1.18 -29.73
N VAL A 219 -8.71 -1.76 -30.06
CA VAL A 219 -8.47 -3.21 -29.95
C VAL A 219 -8.59 -3.67 -28.50
N PHE A 220 -8.04 -2.92 -27.54
CA PHE A 220 -8.16 -3.24 -26.12
C PHE A 220 -9.57 -3.08 -25.57
N ALA A 221 -10.36 -2.18 -26.14
CA ALA A 221 -11.74 -1.97 -25.72
C ALA A 221 -12.72 -3.03 -26.24
N MET A 222 -12.24 -3.98 -27.06
CA MET A 222 -13.05 -5.10 -27.52
C MET A 222 -13.38 -6.02 -26.35
N PRO A 223 -14.65 -6.37 -26.14
CA PRO A 223 -15.03 -7.25 -25.04
C PRO A 223 -14.43 -8.64 -25.25
N THR A 224 -13.54 -9.10 -24.36
CA THR A 224 -13.16 -10.51 -24.25
C THR A 224 -14.20 -11.22 -23.40
N ASP A 225 -15.30 -11.65 -24.01
CA ASP A 225 -16.37 -12.29 -23.25
C ASP A 225 -15.99 -13.75 -22.92
N LEU A 226 -15.57 -13.94 -21.68
CA LEU A 226 -15.18 -15.21 -21.08
C LEU A 226 -16.33 -16.19 -20.88
N SER A 227 -17.57 -15.70 -21.04
CA SER A 227 -18.80 -16.43 -20.73
C SER A 227 -19.59 -16.85 -21.98
N LEU A 228 -19.01 -16.67 -23.18
CA LEU A 228 -19.63 -17.05 -24.44
C LEU A 228 -20.06 -18.52 -24.41
N GLN A 229 -21.35 -18.75 -24.69
CA GLN A 229 -21.81 -20.08 -25.07
C GLN A 229 -21.12 -20.45 -26.38
N LEU A 230 -20.48 -21.62 -26.41
CA LEU A 230 -19.68 -22.09 -27.54
C LEU A 230 -20.54 -22.74 -28.63
N ASP A 231 -21.67 -22.11 -28.94
CA ASP A 231 -22.49 -22.48 -30.09
C ASP A 231 -22.07 -21.64 -31.33
N GLU A 232 -22.29 -22.20 -32.52
CA GLU A 232 -21.89 -21.58 -33.79
C GLU A 232 -22.49 -20.17 -33.97
N SER A 233 -23.72 -19.95 -33.51
CA SER A 233 -24.40 -18.67 -33.68
C SER A 233 -23.80 -17.56 -32.81
N SER A 234 -23.51 -17.87 -31.54
CA SER A 234 -22.85 -16.97 -30.60
C SER A 234 -21.42 -16.63 -31.03
N ILE A 235 -20.66 -17.61 -31.53
CA ILE A 235 -19.29 -17.38 -32.05
C ILE A 235 -19.31 -16.49 -33.30
N ILE A 236 -20.23 -16.76 -34.23
CA ILE A 236 -20.40 -15.94 -35.45
C ILE A 236 -20.86 -14.52 -35.10
N ASP A 237 -21.78 -14.36 -34.14
CA ASP A 237 -22.28 -13.05 -33.71
C ASP A 237 -21.21 -12.25 -32.94
N TYR A 238 -20.39 -12.91 -32.12
CA TYR A 238 -19.21 -12.32 -31.50
C TYR A 238 -18.17 -11.89 -32.55
N ALA A 239 -17.81 -12.79 -33.46
CA ALA A 239 -16.87 -12.49 -34.54
C ALA A 239 -17.38 -11.38 -35.47
N ARG A 240 -18.71 -11.31 -35.67
CA ARG A 240 -19.37 -10.20 -36.38
C ARG A 240 -19.21 -8.90 -35.62
N SER A 241 -19.45 -8.91 -34.32
CA SER A 241 -19.30 -7.73 -33.46
C SER A 241 -17.86 -7.23 -33.40
N ALA A 242 -16.88 -8.13 -33.22
CA ALA A 242 -15.45 -7.80 -33.23
C ALA A 242 -14.95 -7.36 -34.62
N GLY A 243 -15.40 -8.03 -35.69
CA GLY A 243 -15.05 -7.68 -37.07
C GLY A 243 -15.64 -6.33 -37.52
N LEU A 244 -16.88 -6.02 -37.12
CA LEU A 244 -17.49 -4.71 -37.35
C LEU A 244 -16.74 -3.58 -36.63
N ALA A 245 -16.17 -3.88 -35.48
CA ALA A 245 -15.44 -2.91 -34.69
C ALA A 245 -14.04 -2.59 -35.28
N ILE A 246 -13.35 -3.55 -35.88
CA ILE A 246 -12.03 -3.37 -36.52
C ILE A 246 -12.14 -2.93 -38.00
N GLY A 247 -13.27 -3.19 -38.67
CA GLY A 247 -13.54 -2.77 -40.05
C GLY A 247 -13.94 -3.96 -40.93
N ASP A 248 -15.09 -3.82 -41.59
CA ASP A 248 -15.79 -4.77 -42.46
C ASP A 248 -15.69 -6.26 -42.06
N TYR A 249 -16.78 -6.77 -41.50
CA TYR A 249 -16.97 -8.20 -41.26
C TYR A 249 -17.17 -8.94 -42.60
N GLU A 250 -16.22 -9.81 -42.93
CA GLU A 250 -16.43 -10.89 -43.91
C GLU A 250 -16.73 -12.19 -43.16
N PRO A 251 -17.69 -13.02 -43.64
CA PRO A 251 -18.00 -14.31 -43.03
C PRO A 251 -16.73 -15.17 -42.93
N GLN A 252 -16.35 -15.54 -41.70
CA GLN A 252 -15.18 -16.37 -41.44
C GLN A 252 -15.57 -17.85 -41.44
N THR A 253 -14.75 -18.69 -42.03
CA THR A 253 -14.90 -20.16 -42.00
C THR A 253 -13.90 -20.82 -41.05
N GLU A 254 -12.90 -20.09 -40.59
CA GLU A 254 -11.85 -20.58 -39.70
C GLU A 254 -11.84 -19.74 -38.41
N PHE A 255 -11.90 -20.43 -37.28
CA PHE A 255 -11.84 -19.84 -35.95
C PHE A 255 -10.70 -20.51 -35.17
N ALA A 256 -9.94 -19.71 -34.42
CA ALA A 256 -8.92 -20.22 -33.52
C ALA A 256 -9.44 -20.19 -32.08
N LEU A 257 -9.46 -21.35 -31.41
CA LEU A 257 -9.69 -21.41 -29.99
C LEU A 257 -8.38 -21.12 -29.26
N VAL A 258 -8.32 -19.98 -28.58
CA VAL A 258 -7.18 -19.63 -27.72
C VAL A 258 -7.46 -20.15 -26.33
N LEU A 259 -6.88 -21.29 -25.98
CA LEU A 259 -6.89 -21.81 -24.61
C LEU A 259 -5.80 -21.10 -23.83
N TRP A 260 -6.16 -20.46 -22.73
CA TRP A 260 -5.20 -19.87 -21.81
C TRP A 260 -5.17 -20.63 -20.49
N ASN A 261 -3.97 -20.78 -19.93
CA ASN A 261 -3.81 -21.24 -18.56
C ASN A 261 -3.98 -20.04 -17.62
N ALA A 262 -5.21 -19.85 -17.11
CA ALA A 262 -5.42 -18.92 -16.02
C ALA A 262 -4.98 -19.63 -14.75
N GLU A 263 -4.20 -18.95 -13.92
CA GLU A 263 -3.63 -19.50 -12.67
C GLU A 263 -4.71 -20.07 -11.71
N GLY A 264 -5.99 -19.76 -11.93
CA GLY A 264 -7.13 -20.25 -11.16
C GLY A 264 -7.83 -21.52 -11.66
N HIS A 265 -7.44 -22.12 -12.80
CA HIS A 265 -8.05 -23.37 -13.29
C HIS A 265 -7.02 -24.49 -13.30
N SER A 266 -7.37 -25.65 -12.75
CA SER A 266 -6.52 -26.82 -12.80
C SER A 266 -6.44 -27.35 -14.24
N SER A 267 -5.37 -28.09 -14.56
CA SER A 267 -5.27 -28.80 -15.84
C SER A 267 -6.45 -29.76 -16.07
N GLN A 268 -7.11 -30.23 -15.00
CA GLN A 268 -8.33 -31.02 -15.09
C GLN A 268 -9.55 -30.19 -15.50
N ASP A 269 -9.66 -28.92 -15.06
CA ASP A 269 -10.74 -28.02 -15.44
C ASP A 269 -10.67 -27.66 -16.94
N ILE A 270 -9.45 -27.46 -17.46
CA ILE A 270 -9.23 -27.26 -18.90
C ILE A 270 -9.62 -28.52 -19.66
N VAL A 271 -9.22 -29.71 -19.21
CA VAL A 271 -9.61 -30.98 -19.85
C VAL A 271 -11.13 -31.16 -19.81
N ASN A 272 -11.77 -30.85 -18.69
CA ASN A 272 -13.22 -30.96 -18.54
C ASN A 272 -13.93 -29.98 -19.48
N GLN A 273 -13.54 -28.70 -19.52
CA GLN A 273 -14.08 -27.72 -20.46
C GLN A 273 -13.83 -28.12 -21.91
N CYS A 274 -12.61 -28.50 -22.30
CA CYS A 274 -12.34 -28.98 -23.65
C CYS A 274 -13.16 -30.23 -24.01
N THR A 275 -13.40 -31.12 -23.05
CA THR A 275 -14.24 -32.32 -23.26
C THR A 275 -15.71 -31.95 -23.40
N GLU A 276 -16.21 -31.01 -22.59
CA GLU A 276 -17.55 -30.44 -22.70
C GLU A 276 -17.75 -29.74 -24.04
N ILE A 277 -16.76 -28.96 -24.51
CA ILE A 277 -16.75 -28.28 -25.81
C ILE A 277 -16.80 -29.30 -26.96
N LEU A 278 -15.98 -30.35 -26.88
CA LEU A 278 -15.97 -31.42 -27.88
C LEU A 278 -17.27 -32.23 -27.88
N GLN A 279 -17.95 -32.36 -26.73
CA GLN A 279 -19.26 -33.02 -26.60
C GLN A 279 -20.41 -32.12 -27.09
N VAL A 280 -20.37 -30.81 -26.83
CA VAL A 280 -21.36 -29.82 -27.31
C VAL A 280 -21.32 -29.70 -28.84
N LEU A 281 -20.16 -29.94 -29.47
CA LEU A 281 -20.04 -30.00 -30.93
C LEU A 281 -20.71 -31.26 -31.56
N GLU A 282 -21.08 -32.27 -30.76
CA GLU A 282 -21.81 -33.46 -31.23
C GLU A 282 -23.33 -33.38 -31.02
N ASP A 283 -23.83 -32.51 -30.14
CA ASP A 283 -25.26 -32.40 -29.82
C ASP A 283 -25.77 -30.95 -29.91
N ASN A 284 -26.53 -30.66 -30.97
CA ASN A 284 -27.26 -29.41 -31.17
C ASN A 284 -28.29 -29.18 -30.04
N TYR A 285 -28.03 -28.23 -29.14
CA TYR A 285 -29.05 -27.65 -28.27
C TYR A 285 -28.94 -26.13 -28.15
N ASP A 286 -30.10 -25.51 -28.28
CA ASP A 286 -30.36 -24.07 -28.38
C ASP A 286 -30.62 -23.49 -26.97
N PHE A 287 -29.92 -22.41 -26.60
CA PHE A 287 -30.28 -21.59 -25.44
C PHE A 287 -30.19 -20.11 -25.80
N SER A 288 -31.35 -19.46 -25.82
CA SER A 288 -31.44 -18.01 -25.95
C SER A 288 -31.35 -17.35 -24.58
N PHE A 289 -30.47 -16.35 -24.45
CA PHE A 289 -30.57 -15.36 -23.38
C PHE A 289 -30.38 -13.95 -23.94
N THR A 290 -31.23 -13.06 -23.46
CA THR A 290 -31.45 -11.72 -24.00
C THR A 290 -30.68 -10.64 -23.22
N GLY A 291 -29.96 -9.81 -23.96
CA GLY A 291 -29.63 -8.41 -23.61
C GLY A 291 -28.40 -8.23 -22.70
N THR A 292 -27.51 -7.28 -22.90
CA THR A 292 -27.47 -6.08 -23.76
C THR A 292 -26.02 -5.61 -23.78
N GLU A 293 -25.37 -5.40 -24.93
CA GLU A 293 -24.18 -4.51 -24.98
C GLU A 293 -23.86 -3.98 -26.38
N HIS A 294 -24.83 -3.30 -27.00
CA HIS A 294 -24.58 -2.43 -28.15
C HIS A 294 -24.20 -0.99 -27.73
N LYS A 295 -23.85 -0.78 -26.45
CA LYS A 295 -23.54 0.54 -25.87
C LYS A 295 -22.04 0.83 -25.80
N THR A 296 -21.16 -0.17 -25.88
CA THR A 296 -19.73 -0.01 -25.52
C THR A 296 -18.95 0.81 -26.56
N ILE A 297 -19.11 0.56 -27.87
CA ILE A 297 -18.40 1.31 -28.94
C ILE A 297 -18.87 2.78 -29.05
N GLN A 298 -20.17 3.06 -28.84
CA GLN A 298 -20.67 4.43 -28.77
C GLN A 298 -20.25 5.12 -27.46
N SER A 299 -20.15 4.37 -26.35
CA SER A 299 -19.65 4.89 -25.07
C SER A 299 -18.15 5.20 -25.12
N ILE A 300 -17.35 4.41 -25.83
CA ILE A 300 -15.91 4.64 -26.03
C ILE A 300 -15.70 5.85 -26.96
N ASN A 301 -16.43 5.93 -28.07
CA ASN A 301 -16.37 7.11 -28.95
C ASN A 301 -16.89 8.40 -28.26
N GLN A 302 -17.92 8.31 -27.41
CA GLN A 302 -18.34 9.43 -26.56
C GLN A 302 -17.34 9.73 -25.45
N ALA A 303 -16.66 8.72 -24.89
CA ALA A 303 -15.70 8.91 -23.80
C ALA A 303 -14.29 9.33 -24.27
N LEU A 304 -13.95 9.10 -25.53
CA LEU A 304 -12.83 9.72 -26.24
C LEU A 304 -13.13 11.19 -26.62
N GLN A 305 -14.41 11.55 -26.70
CA GLN A 305 -14.89 12.92 -26.90
C GLN A 305 -15.15 13.69 -25.58
N ASP A 306 -15.14 13.00 -24.43
CA ASP A 306 -15.33 13.61 -23.11
C ASP A 306 -14.10 14.48 -22.78
N GLU A 307 -14.31 15.80 -22.72
CA GLU A 307 -13.30 16.82 -22.44
C GLU A 307 -12.75 16.65 -21.01
N GLY A 308 -11.83 15.71 -20.81
CA GLY A 308 -11.18 15.49 -19.51
C GLY A 308 -10.43 14.18 -19.29
N LYS A 309 -10.50 13.18 -20.19
CA LYS A 309 -9.76 11.90 -20.06
C LYS A 309 -8.69 11.78 -21.17
N GLN A 310 -7.44 11.57 -20.77
CA GLN A 310 -6.31 11.37 -21.67
C GLN A 310 -6.23 9.89 -22.11
N ARG A 311 -5.59 9.60 -23.25
CA ARG A 311 -5.34 8.20 -23.73
C ARG A 311 -4.68 7.33 -22.66
N LEU A 312 -3.83 7.94 -21.85
CA LEU A 312 -3.14 7.32 -20.73
C LEU A 312 -4.10 6.76 -19.66
N ASP A 313 -5.22 7.44 -19.39
CA ASP A 313 -6.23 6.96 -18.45
C ASP A 313 -6.79 5.59 -18.88
N TRP A 314 -6.96 5.40 -20.18
CA TRP A 314 -7.49 4.17 -20.76
C TRP A 314 -6.47 3.06 -20.77
N LEU A 315 -5.21 3.35 -21.10
CA LEU A 315 -4.14 2.36 -21.05
C LEU A 315 -3.96 1.81 -19.62
N LEU A 316 -4.06 2.66 -18.59
CA LEU A 316 -4.02 2.23 -17.19
C LEU A 316 -5.19 1.32 -16.81
N ILE A 317 -6.39 1.62 -17.32
CA ILE A 317 -7.61 0.86 -17.02
C ILE A 317 -7.64 -0.47 -17.77
N PHE A 318 -7.22 -0.49 -19.04
CA PHE A 318 -7.22 -1.70 -19.85
C PHE A 318 -6.12 -2.66 -19.49
N ASP A 319 -5.09 -2.24 -18.75
CA ASP A 319 -3.95 -3.06 -18.35
C ASP A 319 -4.33 -4.46 -17.88
N GLN A 320 -5.42 -4.56 -17.13
CA GLN A 320 -5.91 -5.82 -16.57
C GLN A 320 -6.43 -6.81 -17.61
N GLN A 321 -6.90 -6.30 -18.74
CA GLN A 321 -7.40 -7.10 -19.87
C GLN A 321 -6.26 -7.51 -20.79
N LEU A 322 -5.05 -6.96 -20.59
CA LEU A 322 -3.91 -7.18 -21.47
C LEU A 322 -3.24 -8.52 -21.21
N TRP A 323 -2.61 -9.00 -22.27
CA TRP A 323 -1.81 -10.21 -22.30
C TRP A 323 -0.46 -9.92 -21.64
N LYS A 324 0.18 -10.95 -21.08
CA LYS A 324 1.43 -10.80 -20.33
C LYS A 324 2.50 -10.02 -21.10
N GLU A 325 2.70 -10.33 -22.38
CA GLU A 325 3.71 -9.67 -23.22
C GLU A 325 3.38 -8.20 -23.49
N VAL A 326 2.11 -7.88 -23.70
CA VAL A 326 1.65 -6.51 -23.96
C VAL A 326 1.78 -5.66 -22.70
N HIS A 327 1.36 -6.19 -21.55
CA HIS A 327 1.55 -5.56 -20.25
C HIS A 327 3.02 -5.24 -19.98
N VAL A 328 3.88 -6.25 -20.15
CA VAL A 328 5.33 -6.13 -20.03
C VAL A 328 5.89 -5.03 -20.92
N SER A 329 5.52 -5.02 -22.20
CA SER A 329 6.02 -4.06 -23.18
C SER A 329 5.57 -2.63 -22.85
N LEU A 330 4.33 -2.45 -22.37
CA LEU A 330 3.82 -1.15 -21.95
C LEU A 330 4.51 -0.65 -20.68
N CYS A 331 4.72 -1.51 -19.68
CA CYS A 331 5.45 -1.16 -18.48
C CYS A 331 6.88 -0.70 -18.79
N GLU A 332 7.59 -1.41 -19.66
CA GLU A 332 8.93 -1.02 -20.13
C GLU A 332 8.89 0.34 -20.83
N LEU A 333 7.90 0.57 -21.70
CA LEU A 333 7.71 1.84 -22.38
C LEU A 333 7.46 2.99 -21.40
N TYR A 334 6.60 2.80 -20.40
CA TYR A 334 6.32 3.82 -19.39
C TYR A 334 7.56 4.18 -18.58
N ILE A 335 8.24 3.17 -18.05
CA ILE A 335 9.45 3.34 -17.25
C ILE A 335 10.55 4.03 -18.07
N ALA A 336 10.81 3.56 -19.29
CA ALA A 336 11.80 4.17 -20.17
C ALA A 336 11.49 5.65 -20.46
N THR A 337 10.21 6.01 -20.53
CA THR A 337 9.78 7.40 -20.71
C THR A 337 9.95 8.22 -19.43
N PHE A 338 9.64 7.66 -18.25
CA PHE A 338 9.82 8.33 -16.95
C PHE A 338 11.28 8.68 -16.68
N MET A 339 12.21 7.79 -17.05
CA MET A 339 13.64 8.03 -16.89
C MET A 339 14.15 9.15 -17.81
N ARG A 340 13.49 9.39 -18.93
CA ARG A 340 13.91 10.44 -19.89
C ARG A 340 13.31 11.80 -19.58
N ASP A 341 12.09 11.85 -19.06
CA ASP A 341 11.37 13.09 -18.79
C ASP A 341 10.67 13.07 -17.43
N ASN A 342 11.25 13.78 -16.47
CA ASN A 342 10.69 13.91 -15.12
C ASN A 342 9.36 14.70 -15.11
N GLN A 343 9.12 15.61 -16.06
CA GLN A 343 7.84 16.30 -16.18
C GLN A 343 6.74 15.31 -16.60
N TYR A 344 7.06 14.40 -17.54
CA TYR A 344 6.14 13.33 -17.91
C TYR A 344 5.91 12.35 -16.77
N LYS A 345 6.96 11.94 -16.04
CA LYS A 345 6.85 11.12 -14.81
C LYS A 345 5.86 11.75 -13.82
N MET A 346 5.97 13.07 -13.58
CA MET A 346 5.04 13.79 -12.73
C MET A 346 3.60 13.74 -13.25
N GLN A 347 3.37 14.05 -14.53
CA GLN A 347 2.01 14.02 -15.10
C GLN A 347 1.40 12.62 -15.04
N PHE A 348 2.19 11.58 -15.34
CA PHE A 348 1.75 10.19 -15.23
C PHE A 348 1.41 9.84 -13.78
N ALA A 349 2.26 10.22 -12.81
CA ALA A 349 2.02 9.96 -11.40
C ALA A 349 0.70 10.59 -10.91
N LEU A 350 0.36 11.79 -11.41
CA LEU A 350 -0.92 12.44 -11.12
C LEU A 350 -2.12 11.69 -11.70
N VAL A 351 -2.00 11.14 -12.90
CA VAL A 351 -3.05 10.32 -13.52
C VAL A 351 -3.18 9.00 -12.74
N PHE A 352 -2.06 8.35 -12.44
CA PHE A 352 -2.00 7.12 -11.67
C PHE A 352 -2.64 7.28 -10.28
N ALA A 353 -2.30 8.34 -9.54
CA ALA A 353 -2.90 8.65 -8.24
C ALA A 353 -4.42 8.87 -8.33
N ARG A 354 -4.91 9.53 -9.38
CA ARG A 354 -6.36 9.71 -9.63
C ARG A 354 -7.08 8.39 -9.91
N LYS A 355 -6.40 7.41 -10.52
CA LYS A 355 -6.95 6.07 -10.80
C LYS A 355 -6.66 5.04 -9.72
N TYR A 356 -5.85 5.39 -8.72
CA TYR A 356 -5.41 4.49 -7.66
C TYR A 356 -6.55 3.69 -7.01
N PRO A 357 -7.73 4.28 -6.66
CA PRO A 357 -8.82 3.51 -6.06
C PRO A 357 -9.29 2.33 -6.92
N ARG A 358 -9.40 2.56 -8.23
CA ARG A 358 -9.83 1.54 -9.19
C ARG A 358 -8.75 0.48 -9.35
N LEU A 359 -7.51 0.89 -9.57
CA LEU A 359 -6.37 -0.02 -9.74
C LEU A 359 -6.17 -0.92 -8.50
N ALA A 360 -6.27 -0.34 -7.31
CA ALA A 360 -6.17 -1.07 -6.06
C ALA A 360 -7.37 -1.98 -5.83
N GLN A 361 -8.60 -1.52 -6.09
CA GLN A 361 -9.79 -2.36 -6.00
C GLN A 361 -9.69 -3.58 -6.91
N GLU A 362 -9.22 -3.39 -8.14
CA GLU A 362 -9.09 -4.47 -9.08
C GLU A 362 -7.97 -5.46 -8.69
N LEU A 363 -6.83 -4.99 -8.16
CA LEU A 363 -5.78 -5.84 -7.57
C LEU A 363 -6.31 -6.69 -6.40
N LEU A 364 -7.18 -6.10 -5.58
CA LEU A 364 -7.76 -6.77 -4.41
C LEU A 364 -8.89 -7.75 -4.77
N ILE A 365 -9.54 -7.61 -5.92
CA ILE A 365 -10.67 -8.46 -6.32
C ILE A 365 -10.24 -9.56 -7.30
N GLN A 366 -9.32 -9.28 -8.21
CA GLN A 366 -8.92 -10.23 -9.25
C GLN A 366 -7.67 -11.01 -8.82
N ASP A 367 -7.79 -12.33 -8.74
CA ASP A 367 -6.71 -13.26 -8.39
C ASP A 367 -5.75 -13.45 -9.58
N ARG A 368 -4.88 -12.45 -9.81
CA ARG A 368 -3.76 -12.52 -10.77
C ARG A 368 -2.44 -12.35 -10.06
N ALA A 369 -1.40 -13.04 -10.53
CA ALA A 369 -0.02 -12.82 -10.09
C ALA A 369 0.35 -11.32 -10.04
N ILE A 370 0.74 -10.86 -8.85
CA ILE A 370 1.10 -9.47 -8.55
C ILE A 370 2.18 -8.91 -9.49
N GLU A 371 3.09 -9.77 -9.95
CA GLU A 371 4.15 -9.44 -10.92
C GLU A 371 3.62 -8.84 -12.23
N LYS A 372 2.33 -9.05 -12.52
CA LYS A 372 1.64 -8.62 -13.74
C LYS A 372 0.67 -7.47 -13.49
N SER A 373 0.69 -6.87 -12.30
CA SER A 373 -0.15 -5.73 -11.97
C SER A 373 0.57 -4.43 -12.31
N ILE A 374 -0.10 -3.54 -13.04
CA ILE A 374 0.38 -2.16 -13.22
C ILE A 374 0.60 -1.41 -11.91
N LYS A 375 0.06 -1.93 -10.80
CA LYS A 375 0.39 -1.44 -9.47
C LYS A 375 1.89 -1.41 -9.23
N LEU A 376 2.71 -2.28 -9.82
CA LEU A 376 4.17 -2.24 -9.66
C LEU A 376 4.80 -0.90 -10.08
N LEU A 377 4.13 -0.12 -10.95
CA LEU A 377 4.58 1.23 -11.28
C LEU A 377 4.57 2.21 -10.08
N SER A 378 3.78 1.92 -9.04
CA SER A 378 3.76 2.70 -7.79
C SER A 378 5.16 2.93 -7.20
N LEU A 379 6.03 1.92 -7.21
CA LEU A 379 7.40 2.05 -6.74
C LEU A 379 8.13 3.15 -7.51
N TYR A 380 8.00 3.18 -8.82
CA TYR A 380 8.69 4.16 -9.69
C TYR A 380 8.09 5.56 -9.59
N LEU A 381 6.78 5.66 -9.39
CA LEU A 381 6.07 6.93 -9.34
C LEU A 381 6.16 7.60 -7.97
N PHE A 382 6.15 6.81 -6.89
CA PHE A 382 6.08 7.30 -5.50
C PHE A 382 7.45 7.46 -4.83
N SER A 383 8.51 6.85 -5.37
CA SER A 383 9.87 6.97 -4.80
C SER A 383 10.61 8.25 -5.21
N GLY A 384 10.04 9.07 -6.10
CA GLY A 384 10.62 10.35 -6.53
C GLY A 384 10.42 11.47 -5.50
N GLN A 385 11.46 12.26 -5.22
CA GLN A 385 11.38 13.36 -4.25
C GLN A 385 10.38 14.44 -4.67
N ALA A 386 10.39 14.85 -5.93
CA ALA A 386 9.50 15.93 -6.40
C ALA A 386 8.05 15.44 -6.56
N SER A 387 7.85 14.21 -7.05
CA SER A 387 6.52 13.63 -7.27
C SER A 387 5.81 13.33 -5.95
N SER A 388 6.49 12.67 -5.01
CA SER A 388 5.89 12.21 -3.75
C SER A 388 5.25 13.33 -2.93
N ILE A 389 5.94 14.46 -2.74
CA ILE A 389 5.40 15.57 -1.93
C ILE A 389 4.18 16.23 -2.58
N SER A 390 4.20 16.41 -3.90
CA SER A 390 3.08 16.98 -4.67
C SER A 390 1.87 16.05 -4.62
N LEU A 391 2.08 14.75 -4.83
CA LEU A 391 1.02 13.73 -4.77
C LEU A 391 0.35 13.68 -3.40
N VAL A 392 1.12 13.79 -2.33
CA VAL A 392 0.61 13.74 -0.95
C VAL A 392 -0.07 15.04 -0.56
N ARG A 393 0.62 16.18 -0.69
CA ARG A 393 0.13 17.48 -0.20
C ARG A 393 -0.97 18.06 -1.08
N ASP A 394 -0.78 18.03 -2.40
CA ASP A 394 -1.63 18.76 -3.34
C ASP A 394 -2.76 17.87 -3.90
N HIS A 395 -2.57 16.55 -3.91
CA HIS A 395 -3.53 15.57 -4.46
C HIS A 395 -4.08 14.56 -3.44
N GLY A 396 -3.61 14.61 -2.18
CA GLY A 396 -4.17 13.80 -1.10
C GLY A 396 -3.99 12.30 -1.28
N LEU A 397 -2.97 11.84 -2.01
CA LEU A 397 -2.74 10.41 -2.30
C LEU A 397 -2.74 9.54 -1.03
N MET A 398 -2.14 10.02 0.06
CA MET A 398 -2.13 9.30 1.34
C MET A 398 -3.55 9.04 1.88
N TYR A 399 -4.45 10.01 1.77
CA TYR A 399 -5.86 9.84 2.18
C TYR A 399 -6.57 8.84 1.29
N VAL A 400 -6.28 8.85 -0.02
CA VAL A 400 -6.83 7.89 -0.98
C VAL A 400 -6.39 6.47 -0.64
N ILE A 401 -5.11 6.25 -0.34
CA ILE A 401 -4.58 4.94 0.04
C ILE A 401 -5.26 4.44 1.33
N LEU A 402 -5.37 5.30 2.36
CA LEU A 402 -6.03 4.95 3.62
C LEU A 402 -7.52 4.65 3.43
N ASP A 403 -8.24 5.42 2.60
CA ASP A 403 -9.65 5.18 2.29
C ASP A 403 -9.87 3.86 1.54
N VAL A 404 -8.99 3.52 0.59
CA VAL A 404 -9.02 2.22 -0.10
C VAL A 404 -8.84 1.07 0.89
N LEU A 405 -7.81 1.12 1.75
CA LEU A 405 -7.59 0.09 2.78
C LEU A 405 -8.77 0.00 3.74
N LYS A 406 -9.27 1.14 4.23
CA LYS A 406 -10.43 1.20 5.13
C LYS A 406 -11.65 0.54 4.51
N ARG A 407 -12.01 0.94 3.28
CA ARG A 407 -13.17 0.37 2.54
C ARG A 407 -12.99 -1.11 2.24
N PHE A 408 -11.77 -1.55 1.97
CA PHE A 408 -11.47 -2.96 1.75
C PHE A 408 -11.76 -3.79 3.01
N PHE A 409 -11.22 -3.39 4.17
CA PHE A 409 -11.42 -4.12 5.42
C PHE A 409 -12.87 -4.12 5.92
N ILE A 410 -13.63 -3.04 5.70
CA ILE A 410 -15.05 -2.98 6.10
C ILE A 410 -16.01 -3.57 5.05
N ARG A 411 -15.53 -3.98 3.87
CA ARG A 411 -16.39 -4.38 2.73
C ARG A 411 -17.40 -5.47 3.10
N SER A 412 -16.98 -6.43 3.90
CA SER A 412 -17.81 -7.57 4.32
C SER A 412 -18.54 -7.32 5.65
N THR A 413 -18.43 -6.12 6.19
CA THR A 413 -19.11 -5.71 7.43
C THR A 413 -20.46 -5.08 7.08
N PRO A 414 -21.57 -5.45 7.76
CA PRO A 414 -22.87 -4.81 7.52
C PRO A 414 -22.87 -3.31 7.87
N MET A 415 -23.64 -2.51 7.13
CA MET A 415 -23.61 -1.03 7.19
C MET A 415 -23.80 -0.44 8.60
N ASP A 416 -24.66 -1.04 9.43
CA ASP A 416 -24.92 -0.55 10.79
C ASP A 416 -23.68 -0.66 11.69
N PHE A 417 -22.86 -1.70 11.48
CA PHE A 417 -21.61 -1.92 12.20
C PHE A 417 -20.45 -1.07 11.66
N GLN A 418 -20.48 -0.72 10.36
CA GLN A 418 -19.48 0.17 9.76
C GLN A 418 -19.46 1.55 10.42
N GLN A 419 -20.64 2.07 10.82
CA GLN A 419 -20.76 3.35 11.54
C GLN A 419 -20.00 3.36 12.87
N HIS A 420 -19.78 2.18 13.45
CA HIS A 420 -19.16 1.99 14.75
C HIS A 420 -17.71 1.47 14.66
N LYS A 421 -17.12 1.49 13.46
CA LYS A 421 -15.74 1.01 13.17
C LYS A 421 -15.52 -0.47 13.56
N VAL A 422 -16.56 -1.29 13.56
CA VAL A 422 -16.45 -2.74 13.86
C VAL A 422 -16.18 -3.50 12.56
N THR A 423 -15.24 -4.45 12.56
CA THR A 423 -14.88 -5.24 11.37
C THR A 423 -15.14 -6.73 11.57
N THR A 424 -15.81 -7.37 10.60
CA THR A 424 -16.02 -8.82 10.59
C THR A 424 -14.81 -9.57 10.02
N CYS A 425 -14.12 -10.32 10.88
CA CYS A 425 -12.92 -11.10 10.55
C CYS A 425 -13.22 -12.40 9.78
N SER A 426 -14.50 -12.72 9.55
CA SER A 426 -14.97 -13.92 8.86
C SER A 426 -14.99 -13.81 7.32
N SER A 427 -14.33 -12.81 6.76
CA SER A 427 -14.45 -12.44 5.35
C SER A 427 -13.24 -12.85 4.49
N GLU A 428 -13.49 -13.15 3.21
CA GLU A 428 -12.46 -13.42 2.17
C GLU A 428 -11.41 -12.30 2.07
N VAL A 429 -11.74 -11.11 2.59
CA VAL A 429 -10.88 -9.92 2.67
C VAL A 429 -9.57 -10.20 3.40
N PHE A 430 -9.60 -10.93 4.52
CA PHE A 430 -8.40 -11.19 5.33
C PHE A 430 -7.50 -12.29 4.74
N GLN A 431 -8.07 -13.17 3.91
CA GLN A 431 -7.36 -14.23 3.18
C GLN A 431 -6.65 -13.70 1.93
N ASN A 432 -6.99 -12.49 1.49
CA ASN A 432 -6.44 -11.89 0.31
C ASN A 432 -4.94 -11.62 0.46
N GLN A 433 -4.11 -12.16 -0.44
CA GLN A 433 -2.66 -12.01 -0.35
C GLN A 433 -2.14 -10.67 -0.94
N HIS A 434 -3.02 -9.83 -1.49
CA HIS A 434 -2.64 -8.65 -2.27
C HIS A 434 -2.72 -7.33 -1.49
N TYR A 435 -3.48 -7.24 -0.39
CA TYR A 435 -3.53 -6.00 0.42
C TYR A 435 -2.17 -5.56 1.01
N PRO A 436 -1.20 -6.44 1.35
CA PRO A 436 0.12 -5.99 1.83
C PRO A 436 0.83 -5.05 0.84
N TYR A 437 0.60 -5.21 -0.46
CA TYR A 437 1.22 -4.38 -1.50
C TYR A 437 0.72 -2.93 -1.51
N ILE A 438 -0.45 -2.66 -0.93
CA ILE A 438 -0.97 -1.30 -0.73
C ILE A 438 -0.27 -0.63 0.45
N PHE A 439 0.03 -1.38 1.52
CA PHE A 439 0.84 -0.86 2.64
C PHE A 439 2.26 -0.50 2.21
N VAL A 440 2.83 -1.25 1.26
CA VAL A 440 4.15 -0.93 0.68
C VAL A 440 4.16 0.46 0.00
N ASP A 441 3.04 0.95 -0.54
CA ASP A 441 2.97 2.30 -1.12
C ASP A 441 3.05 3.40 -0.06
N ILE A 442 2.50 3.15 1.13
CA ILE A 442 2.66 4.03 2.29
C ILE A 442 4.15 4.12 2.66
N ASP A 443 4.85 2.98 2.68
CA ASP A 443 6.28 2.92 3.00
C ASP A 443 7.12 3.70 1.98
N TYR A 444 6.88 3.54 0.68
CA TYR A 444 7.58 4.32 -0.34
C TYR A 444 7.40 5.83 -0.15
N LEU A 445 6.18 6.29 0.12
CA LEU A 445 5.90 7.71 0.35
C LEU A 445 6.56 8.22 1.64
N VAL A 446 6.43 7.48 2.74
CA VAL A 446 6.94 7.88 4.07
C VAL A 446 8.47 7.80 4.16
N ARG A 447 9.16 7.09 3.26
CA ARG A 447 10.63 7.14 3.18
C ARG A 447 11.17 8.52 2.80
N MET A 448 10.40 9.31 2.05
CA MET A 448 10.84 10.61 1.56
C MET A 448 10.87 11.67 2.68
N PRO A 449 12.00 12.36 2.92
CA PRO A 449 12.14 13.32 4.03
C PRO A 449 11.08 14.44 4.03
N GLN A 450 10.70 14.92 2.84
CA GLN A 450 9.69 15.98 2.69
C GLN A 450 8.30 15.48 3.08
N VAL A 451 7.96 14.23 2.72
CA VAL A 451 6.70 13.59 3.11
C VAL A 451 6.68 13.33 4.62
N ARG A 452 7.79 12.90 5.23
CA ARG A 452 7.89 12.76 6.71
C ARG A 452 7.59 14.06 7.43
N SER A 453 8.18 15.16 6.95
CA SER A 453 7.92 16.49 7.49
C SER A 453 6.43 16.85 7.34
N TRP A 454 5.83 16.62 6.18
CA TRP A 454 4.40 16.88 5.96
C TRP A 454 3.52 16.04 6.89
N VAL A 455 3.78 14.73 6.99
CA VAL A 455 3.05 13.79 7.87
C VAL A 455 3.06 14.28 9.31
N SER A 456 4.23 14.70 9.82
CA SER A 456 4.35 15.17 11.20
C SER A 456 3.51 16.44 11.48
N THR A 457 3.32 17.29 10.48
CA THR A 457 2.62 18.58 10.62
C THR A 457 1.12 18.52 10.30
N SER A 458 0.66 17.48 9.58
CA SER A 458 -0.72 17.38 9.11
C SER A 458 -1.63 16.71 10.13
N HIS A 459 -2.39 17.52 10.88
CA HIS A 459 -3.37 17.02 11.85
C HIS A 459 -4.50 16.22 11.18
N ASP A 460 -4.91 16.61 9.97
CA ASP A 460 -5.95 15.91 9.23
C ASP A 460 -5.48 14.52 8.79
N PHE A 461 -4.20 14.38 8.41
CA PHE A 461 -3.61 13.08 8.10
C PHE A 461 -3.56 12.18 9.34
N LEU A 462 -3.12 12.72 10.48
CA LEU A 462 -3.13 11.96 11.74
C LEU A 462 -4.54 11.45 12.08
N SER A 463 -5.56 12.31 11.95
CA SER A 463 -6.96 11.91 12.17
C SER A 463 -7.38 10.80 11.22
N ALA A 464 -7.12 10.95 9.91
CA ALA A 464 -7.46 9.93 8.92
C ALA A 464 -6.74 8.60 9.15
N TYR A 465 -5.48 8.64 9.60
CA TYR A 465 -4.71 7.45 9.93
C TYR A 465 -5.28 6.74 11.15
N MET A 466 -5.56 7.47 12.24
CA MET A 466 -6.19 6.88 13.42
C MET A 466 -7.61 6.37 13.14
N ASP A 467 -8.36 7.03 12.24
CA ASP A 467 -9.66 6.55 11.77
C ASP A 467 -9.57 5.21 11.04
N PHE A 468 -8.49 5.00 10.27
CA PHE A 468 -8.18 3.71 9.66
C PHE A 468 -7.77 2.68 10.72
N LEU A 469 -6.86 3.01 11.64
CA LEU A 469 -6.44 2.09 12.70
C LEU A 469 -7.62 1.65 13.59
N GLY A 470 -8.56 2.56 13.85
CA GLY A 470 -9.76 2.29 14.64
C GLY A 470 -10.66 1.19 14.06
N VAL A 471 -10.62 0.95 12.75
CA VAL A 471 -11.37 -0.15 12.09
C VAL A 471 -10.82 -1.52 12.47
N LEU A 472 -9.53 -1.61 12.77
CA LEU A 472 -8.84 -2.85 13.15
C LEU A 472 -8.62 -2.96 14.66
N GLN A 473 -9.04 -1.95 15.43
CA GLN A 473 -8.90 -1.91 16.88
C GLN A 473 -9.90 -2.88 17.52
N GLY A 474 -9.41 -3.86 18.28
CA GLY A 474 -10.24 -4.83 19.01
C GLY A 474 -10.90 -5.90 18.15
N MET A 475 -10.47 -6.06 16.89
CA MET A 475 -11.04 -7.06 15.97
C MET A 475 -10.63 -8.50 16.35
N ASP A 476 -11.38 -9.50 15.90
CA ASP A 476 -11.16 -10.93 16.20
C ASP A 476 -11.03 -11.26 17.72
N PRO A 477 -12.01 -10.87 18.55
CA PRO A 477 -11.99 -11.15 19.98
C PRO A 477 -12.36 -12.62 20.33
N TYR A 478 -11.83 -13.11 21.45
CA TYR A 478 -12.06 -14.47 21.97
C TYR A 478 -12.80 -14.44 23.31
N ASN A 479 -13.76 -15.37 23.49
CA ASN A 479 -14.38 -15.67 24.79
C ASN A 479 -13.86 -16.99 25.34
N ARG A 480 -13.55 -17.05 26.64
CA ARG A 480 -13.14 -18.30 27.27
C ARG A 480 -14.28 -19.32 27.27
N THR A 481 -14.00 -20.54 26.84
CA THR A 481 -14.98 -21.63 26.83
C THR A 481 -14.80 -22.51 28.06
N ILE A 482 -15.87 -22.72 28.84
CA ILE A 482 -15.82 -23.43 30.13
C ILE A 482 -16.53 -24.80 30.08
N ILE A 483 -17.42 -25.05 29.11
CA ILE A 483 -18.36 -26.21 29.15
C ILE A 483 -18.41 -27.04 27.85
N ARG A 484 -18.01 -26.53 26.68
CA ARG A 484 -18.19 -27.23 25.39
C ARG A 484 -16.88 -27.26 24.59
N HIS A 485 -16.39 -28.45 24.23
CA HIS A 485 -15.33 -28.56 23.23
C HIS A 485 -15.83 -28.03 21.88
N ILE A 486 -15.04 -27.18 21.23
CA ILE A 486 -15.29 -26.73 19.86
C ILE A 486 -14.94 -27.90 18.93
N GLU A 487 -15.94 -28.55 18.32
CA GLU A 487 -15.76 -29.79 17.55
C GLU A 487 -15.18 -29.59 16.13
N SER A 488 -14.90 -28.36 15.71
CA SER A 488 -14.24 -28.06 14.42
C SER A 488 -13.83 -26.59 14.37
N GLU A 489 -12.53 -26.30 14.45
CA GLU A 489 -12.00 -24.98 14.06
C GLU A 489 -11.72 -24.99 12.56
N ALA A 490 -12.27 -24.01 11.83
CA ALA A 490 -11.73 -23.69 10.51
C ALA A 490 -10.31 -23.11 10.70
N ASN A 491 -9.37 -23.46 9.82
CA ASN A 491 -7.96 -23.01 9.79
C ASN A 491 -7.79 -21.47 9.55
N ARG A 492 -8.60 -20.62 10.19
CA ARG A 492 -8.75 -19.18 9.92
C ARG A 492 -7.98 -18.27 10.89
N TYR A 493 -7.15 -18.83 11.76
CA TYR A 493 -6.57 -18.12 12.90
C TYR A 493 -5.40 -17.18 12.57
N LEU A 494 -4.81 -17.29 11.37
CA LEU A 494 -3.70 -16.44 10.95
C LEU A 494 -4.14 -15.16 10.22
N ASP A 495 -5.29 -15.17 9.56
CA ASP A 495 -5.63 -14.17 8.54
C ASP A 495 -5.86 -12.77 9.13
N PRO A 496 -6.66 -12.59 10.19
CA PRO A 496 -6.83 -11.29 10.84
C PRO A 496 -5.53 -10.78 11.47
N PHE A 497 -4.76 -11.68 12.09
CA PHE A 497 -3.49 -11.36 12.72
C PHE A 497 -2.46 -10.87 11.68
N ASN A 498 -2.38 -11.52 10.52
CA ASN A 498 -1.50 -11.11 9.41
C ASN A 498 -1.84 -9.71 8.90
N ALA A 499 -3.12 -9.34 8.84
CA ALA A 499 -3.52 -7.99 8.45
C ALA A 499 -2.98 -6.94 9.44
N THR A 500 -3.11 -7.18 10.75
CA THR A 500 -2.56 -6.28 11.78
C THR A 500 -1.04 -6.24 11.78
N MET A 501 -0.35 -7.30 11.36
CA MET A 501 1.12 -7.30 11.21
C MET A 501 1.61 -6.36 10.10
N ASN A 502 0.83 -6.11 9.06
CA ASN A 502 1.16 -5.10 8.05
C ASN A 502 1.01 -3.67 8.62
N VAL A 503 0.03 -3.47 9.50
CA VAL A 503 -0.20 -2.20 10.21
C VAL A 503 0.95 -1.89 11.17
N VAL A 504 1.51 -2.90 11.84
CA VAL A 504 2.65 -2.76 12.76
C VAL A 504 3.82 -2.01 12.13
N ASN A 505 4.22 -2.38 10.91
CA ASN A 505 5.32 -1.71 10.22
C ASN A 505 4.97 -0.27 9.87
N SER A 506 3.73 -0.04 9.43
CA SER A 506 3.22 1.31 9.12
C SER A 506 3.20 2.21 10.34
N ASN A 507 2.74 1.69 11.50
CA ASN A 507 2.72 2.40 12.78
C ASN A 507 4.11 2.90 13.16
N LYS A 508 5.11 2.02 13.08
CA LYS A 508 6.50 2.37 13.39
C LYS A 508 7.03 3.47 12.47
N GLN A 509 6.81 3.37 11.16
CA GLN A 509 7.29 4.36 10.20
C GLN A 509 6.60 5.72 10.35
N ILE A 510 5.28 5.72 10.57
CA ILE A 510 4.52 6.95 10.76
C ILE A 510 4.85 7.60 12.11
N ALA A 511 5.01 6.83 13.19
CA ALA A 511 5.43 7.34 14.49
C ALA A 511 6.81 8.01 14.44
N GLN A 512 7.74 7.45 13.66
CA GLN A 512 9.07 8.05 13.44
C GLN A 512 9.00 9.45 12.83
N CYS A 513 8.00 9.75 11.99
CA CYS A 513 7.79 11.10 11.44
C CYS A 513 7.55 12.13 12.56
N TYR A 514 6.77 11.78 13.58
CA TYR A 514 6.48 12.66 14.70
C TYR A 514 7.68 12.82 15.64
N GLY A 515 8.60 11.85 15.67
CA GLY A 515 9.83 11.92 16.45
C GLY A 515 10.84 13.00 16.03
N ILE A 516 10.57 13.75 14.96
CA ILE A 516 11.42 14.83 14.44
C ILE A 516 11.30 16.10 15.30
N SER A 517 10.11 16.39 15.83
CA SER A 517 9.77 17.66 16.48
C SER A 517 9.01 17.40 17.76
N ALA A 518 9.47 18.00 18.88
CA ALA A 518 8.83 17.86 20.17
C ALA A 518 7.36 18.34 20.16
N ARG A 519 7.07 19.38 19.37
CA ARG A 519 5.72 19.92 19.22
C ARG A 519 4.79 18.93 18.54
N ASP A 520 5.25 18.34 17.43
CA ASP A 520 4.41 17.45 16.61
C ASP A 520 4.20 16.11 17.33
N LEU A 521 5.23 15.60 18.00
CA LEU A 521 5.11 14.46 18.90
C LEU A 521 4.12 14.70 20.03
N PHE A 522 4.18 15.88 20.67
CA PHE A 522 3.25 16.29 21.70
C PHE A 522 1.79 16.26 21.21
N VAL A 523 1.52 16.83 20.03
CA VAL A 523 0.16 16.84 19.46
C VAL A 523 -0.28 15.42 19.09
N ALA A 524 0.61 14.62 18.51
CA ALA A 524 0.32 13.24 18.14
C ALA A 524 -0.09 12.40 19.34
N ILE A 525 0.69 12.43 20.42
CA ILE A 525 0.39 11.67 21.65
C ILE A 525 -0.97 12.06 22.23
N ARG A 526 -1.27 13.36 22.35
CA ARG A 526 -2.55 13.82 22.91
C ARG A 526 -3.73 13.45 22.02
N SER A 527 -3.57 13.56 20.70
CA SER A 527 -4.62 13.20 19.73
C SER A 527 -4.90 11.70 19.78
N THR A 528 -3.86 10.87 19.80
CA THR A 528 -3.97 9.41 19.93
C THR A 528 -4.63 8.98 21.24
N LEU A 529 -4.32 9.63 22.37
CA LEU A 529 -4.99 9.35 23.66
C LEU A 529 -6.50 9.62 23.61
N ARG A 530 -6.93 10.66 22.89
CA ARG A 530 -8.34 10.97 22.73
C ARG A 530 -9.05 10.00 21.81
N GLU A 531 -8.42 9.63 20.70
CA GLU A 531 -8.99 8.62 19.81
C GLU A 531 -9.04 7.25 20.49
N LEU A 532 -8.04 6.89 21.29
CA LEU A 532 -8.09 5.68 22.13
C LEU A 532 -9.26 5.74 23.12
N TYR A 533 -9.48 6.87 23.79
CA TYR A 533 -10.64 7.03 24.66
C TYR A 533 -11.97 6.88 23.90
N HIS A 534 -12.10 7.48 22.71
CA HIS A 534 -13.29 7.35 21.88
C HIS A 534 -13.49 5.92 21.33
N SER A 535 -12.42 5.29 20.84
CA SER A 535 -12.46 3.93 20.32
C SER A 535 -12.78 2.91 21.42
N THR A 536 -12.27 3.10 22.63
CA THR A 536 -12.60 2.24 23.77
C THR A 536 -14.02 2.47 24.29
N GLN A 537 -14.61 3.67 24.11
CA GLN A 537 -16.04 3.94 24.38
C GLN A 537 -16.96 3.03 23.59
N LEU A 538 -16.64 2.82 22.32
CA LEU A 538 -17.38 1.95 21.41
C LEU A 538 -17.09 0.46 21.62
N MET A 539 -16.39 0.05 22.69
CA MET A 539 -16.18 -1.34 23.12
C MET A 539 -15.96 -2.32 21.96
N ALA A 540 -14.87 -2.10 21.24
CA ALA A 540 -14.65 -2.77 19.97
C ALA A 540 -14.60 -4.30 20.10
N GLU A 541 -14.15 -4.86 21.22
CA GLU A 541 -14.10 -6.31 21.46
C GLU A 541 -15.50 -6.89 21.71
N GLU A 542 -16.28 -6.24 22.57
CA GLU A 542 -17.62 -6.67 22.95
C GLU A 542 -18.62 -6.52 21.78
N ASN A 543 -18.51 -5.41 21.03
CA ASN A 543 -19.33 -5.16 19.85
C ASN A 543 -18.95 -6.06 18.67
N SER A 544 -17.65 -6.37 18.49
CA SER A 544 -17.22 -7.37 17.51
C SER A 544 -17.78 -8.75 17.86
N MET A 545 -17.80 -9.15 19.14
CA MET A 545 -18.40 -10.42 19.55
C MET A 545 -19.91 -10.47 19.37
N PHE A 546 -20.63 -9.40 19.69
CA PHE A 546 -22.07 -9.31 19.41
C PHE A 546 -22.34 -9.50 17.91
N THR A 547 -21.54 -8.87 17.06
CA THR A 547 -21.62 -8.99 15.60
C THR A 547 -21.41 -10.44 15.15
N ILE A 548 -20.36 -11.12 15.62
CA ILE A 548 -20.06 -12.52 15.27
C ILE A 548 -21.23 -13.45 15.66
N HIS A 549 -21.78 -13.32 16.87
CA HIS A 549 -22.91 -14.12 17.32
C HIS A 549 -24.18 -13.84 16.51
N SER A 550 -24.43 -12.57 16.17
CA SER A 550 -25.55 -12.20 15.31
C SER A 550 -25.39 -12.81 13.91
N ALA A 551 -24.19 -12.75 13.31
CA ALA A 551 -23.86 -13.28 11.98
C ALA A 551 -24.08 -14.80 11.88
N GLN A 552 -23.71 -15.57 12.91
CA GLN A 552 -23.93 -17.02 12.94
C GLN A 552 -25.41 -17.43 12.91
N LEU A 553 -26.33 -16.56 13.35
CA LEU A 553 -27.77 -16.79 13.23
C LEU A 553 -28.27 -16.61 11.77
N TYR A 554 -27.53 -15.90 10.91
CA TYR A 554 -27.89 -15.64 9.51
C TYR A 554 -27.47 -16.76 8.55
N ASP A 555 -26.45 -17.57 8.87
CA ASP A 555 -25.99 -18.69 8.02
C ASP A 555 -27.06 -19.78 7.78
N HIS A 556 -28.19 -19.72 8.48
CA HIS A 556 -29.32 -20.64 8.32
C HIS A 556 -30.50 -20.07 7.51
N LEU A 557 -30.40 -18.86 6.94
CA LEU A 557 -31.46 -18.26 6.13
C LEU A 557 -31.06 -18.17 4.64
N PRO A 558 -31.96 -18.52 3.71
CA PRO A 558 -31.65 -18.52 2.28
C PRO A 558 -31.35 -17.12 1.73
N ASN A 559 -30.42 -17.06 0.78
CA ASN A 559 -29.72 -15.96 0.11
C ASN A 559 -30.49 -14.71 -0.39
N ASN A 560 -31.55 -14.24 0.26
CA ASN A 560 -32.25 -13.02 -0.15
C ASN A 560 -32.86 -12.27 1.03
N ILE A 561 -32.11 -11.43 1.76
CA ILE A 561 -32.75 -10.43 2.65
C ILE A 561 -32.00 -9.09 2.62
N HIS A 562 -32.61 -8.14 1.93
CA HIS A 562 -32.32 -6.70 1.91
C HIS A 562 -32.98 -5.92 3.06
N ASP A 563 -33.48 -6.59 4.10
CA ASP A 563 -34.28 -5.97 5.16
C ASP A 563 -33.73 -6.35 6.54
N PHE A 564 -32.76 -5.57 7.03
CA PHE A 564 -32.61 -5.38 8.47
C PHE A 564 -33.85 -4.60 8.93
N SER A 565 -34.81 -5.28 9.56
CA SER A 565 -35.99 -4.62 10.12
C SER A 565 -35.57 -3.66 11.24
N LYS A 566 -36.12 -2.45 11.17
CA LYS A 566 -35.87 -1.25 12.00
C LYS A 566 -36.10 -1.37 13.52
N ASP A 567 -36.39 -2.56 14.05
CA ASP A 567 -37.01 -2.65 15.38
C ASP A 567 -36.13 -3.27 16.47
N ASN A 568 -34.82 -3.47 16.25
CA ASN A 568 -33.90 -3.91 17.33
C ASN A 568 -32.41 -3.56 17.08
N THR A 569 -32.14 -2.37 16.52
CA THR A 569 -30.78 -1.86 16.22
C THR A 569 -30.21 -0.96 17.31
N ASP A 570 -30.49 -1.24 18.58
CA ASP A 570 -29.79 -0.53 19.65
C ASP A 570 -28.48 -1.28 19.88
N ILE A 571 -27.39 -0.77 19.31
CA ILE A 571 -26.05 -1.07 19.82
C ILE A 571 -26.09 -0.69 21.29
N VAL A 572 -26.07 -1.70 22.15
CA VAL A 572 -26.02 -1.47 23.58
C VAL A 572 -24.63 -0.93 23.85
N GLU A 573 -24.51 0.39 23.95
CA GLU A 573 -23.38 1.01 24.63
C GLU A 573 -23.39 0.46 26.07
N LEU A 574 -22.68 -0.65 26.33
CA LEU A 574 -22.48 -1.10 27.70
C LEU A 574 -21.68 0.00 28.37
N GLU A 575 -22.30 0.60 29.39
CA GLU A 575 -21.66 1.64 30.16
C GLU A 575 -20.39 1.06 30.80
N PHE A 576 -19.30 1.83 30.74
CA PHE A 576 -18.05 1.46 31.36
C PHE A 576 -18.19 1.52 32.89
N GLU A 577 -18.32 0.35 33.51
CA GLU A 577 -18.49 0.20 34.95
C GLU A 577 -17.15 0.18 35.68
N MET A 578 -17.12 0.83 36.84
CA MET A 578 -16.02 0.81 37.79
C MET A 578 -16.51 0.16 39.07
N HIS A 579 -15.67 -0.63 39.72
CA HIS A 579 -15.94 -1.15 41.06
C HIS A 579 -14.80 -0.83 42.01
N SER A 580 -15.13 -0.68 43.30
CA SER A 580 -14.16 -0.36 44.34
C SER A 580 -13.53 -1.62 44.92
N LEU A 581 -12.20 -1.60 45.06
CA LEU A 581 -11.41 -2.62 45.74
C LEU A 581 -10.80 -2.04 47.01
N SER A 582 -11.04 -2.69 48.13
CA SER A 582 -10.47 -2.32 49.42
C SER A 582 -9.22 -3.13 49.72
N THR A 583 -8.11 -2.45 49.94
CA THR A 583 -6.90 -3.09 50.46
C THR A 583 -7.08 -3.54 51.91
N ILE A 584 -6.24 -4.48 52.37
CA ILE A 584 -6.22 -4.96 53.77
C ILE A 584 -6.00 -3.86 54.82
N TRP A 585 -5.49 -2.68 54.43
CA TRP A 585 -5.28 -1.53 55.32
C TRP A 585 -6.37 -0.45 55.16
N GLY A 586 -7.44 -0.72 54.42
CA GLY A 586 -8.63 0.14 54.32
C GLY A 586 -8.55 1.25 53.26
N LYS A 587 -7.56 1.22 52.36
CA LYS A 587 -7.51 2.12 51.19
C LYS A 587 -8.32 1.55 50.03
N GLU A 588 -9.17 2.37 49.44
CA GLU A 588 -10.04 1.98 48.32
C GLU A 588 -9.49 2.45 46.97
N TYR A 589 -9.58 1.59 45.96
CA TYR A 589 -9.21 1.87 44.58
C TYR A 589 -10.37 1.52 43.65
N GLU A 590 -10.81 2.45 42.81
CA GLU A 590 -11.74 2.13 41.73
C GLU A 590 -10.99 1.51 40.56
N VAL A 591 -11.34 0.29 40.19
CA VAL A 591 -10.78 -0.38 39.01
C VAL A 591 -11.90 -0.67 38.03
N VAL A 592 -11.52 -0.92 36.79
CA VAL A 592 -12.48 -1.24 35.72
C VAL A 592 -13.12 -2.60 36.00
N GLN A 593 -14.45 -2.70 35.88
CA GLN A 593 -15.17 -3.96 36.06
C GLN A 593 -15.08 -4.78 34.77
N TYR A 594 -14.26 -5.83 34.79
CA TYR A 594 -14.06 -6.70 33.64
C TYR A 594 -13.59 -8.08 34.10
N ASP A 595 -14.32 -9.12 33.71
CA ASP A 595 -14.03 -10.50 34.05
C ASP A 595 -13.42 -11.22 32.84
N MET A 596 -12.14 -11.54 32.93
CA MET A 596 -11.40 -12.25 31.88
C MET A 596 -11.96 -13.65 31.57
N ALA A 597 -12.75 -14.25 32.46
CA ALA A 597 -13.39 -15.53 32.23
C ALA A 597 -14.73 -15.41 31.47
N ALA A 598 -15.39 -14.24 31.54
CA ALA A 598 -16.72 -14.03 30.96
C ALA A 598 -16.71 -13.07 29.75
N ASN A 599 -15.75 -12.15 29.69
CA ASN A 599 -15.65 -11.11 28.68
C ASN A 599 -14.63 -11.44 27.57
N SER A 600 -14.76 -10.72 26.46
CA SER A 600 -14.09 -11.00 25.19
C SER A 600 -12.80 -10.23 25.03
N VAL A 601 -11.70 -10.92 24.70
CA VAL A 601 -10.37 -10.28 24.57
C VAL A 601 -9.81 -10.46 23.18
N SER A 602 -9.29 -9.40 22.59
CA SER A 602 -8.59 -9.42 21.30
C SER A 602 -7.07 -9.33 21.49
N PHE A 603 -6.30 -9.78 20.49
CA PHE A 603 -4.87 -9.50 20.36
C PHE A 603 -4.56 -8.36 19.38
N ASN A 604 -5.57 -7.71 18.79
CA ASN A 604 -5.42 -6.73 17.71
C ASN A 604 -5.68 -5.32 18.23
N HIS A 605 -4.63 -4.61 18.67
CA HIS A 605 -4.76 -3.25 19.22
C HIS A 605 -3.85 -2.21 18.53
N PRO A 606 -3.98 -2.00 17.22
CA PRO A 606 -3.10 -1.12 16.45
C PRO A 606 -3.06 0.34 16.93
N LEU A 607 -4.13 0.88 17.53
CA LEU A 607 -4.08 2.24 18.12
C LEU A 607 -3.20 2.28 19.38
N HIS A 608 -3.23 1.22 20.19
CA HIS A 608 -2.36 1.11 21.36
C HIS A 608 -0.90 0.95 20.93
N TRP A 609 -0.63 0.12 19.94
CA TRP A 609 0.73 0.00 19.39
C TRP A 609 1.22 1.31 18.79
N PHE A 610 0.37 2.06 18.09
CA PHE A 610 0.75 3.38 17.57
C PHE A 610 1.09 4.36 18.70
N MET A 611 0.33 4.37 19.81
CA MET A 611 0.63 5.15 21.00
C MET A 611 1.98 4.74 21.63
N ALA A 612 2.29 3.45 21.69
CA ALA A 612 3.56 2.93 22.19
C ALA A 612 4.74 3.37 21.29
N GLU A 613 4.59 3.29 19.97
CA GLU A 613 5.61 3.73 19.02
C GLU A 613 5.86 5.24 19.10
N LEU A 614 4.81 6.05 19.27
CA LEU A 614 4.99 7.49 19.57
C LEU A 614 5.77 7.69 20.88
N TYR A 615 5.43 6.91 21.91
CA TYR A 615 6.10 6.99 23.21
C TYR A 615 7.60 6.62 23.15
N HIS A 616 8.02 5.76 22.21
CA HIS A 616 9.46 5.48 22.00
C HIS A 616 10.28 6.74 21.67
N HIS A 617 9.63 7.81 21.20
CA HIS A 617 10.26 9.10 20.92
C HIS A 617 10.16 10.12 22.07
N VAL A 618 9.73 9.72 23.28
CA VAL A 618 9.54 10.60 24.46
C VAL A 618 10.79 11.42 24.82
N LYS A 619 11.99 11.00 24.39
CA LYS A 619 13.24 11.76 24.56
C LYS A 619 13.19 13.18 23.97
N GLN A 620 12.33 13.41 22.97
CA GLN A 620 12.10 14.74 22.41
C GLN A 620 11.28 15.65 23.34
N LEU A 621 10.51 15.06 24.26
CA LEU A 621 9.67 15.75 25.23
C LEU A 621 10.47 16.03 26.52
N THR A 622 11.52 16.83 26.42
CA THR A 622 12.26 17.32 27.59
C THR A 622 11.38 18.27 28.42
N ASP A 623 11.68 18.38 29.72
CA ASP A 623 10.96 19.29 30.61
C ASP A 623 11.00 20.74 30.09
N ASP A 624 12.12 21.16 29.48
CA ASP A 624 12.26 22.48 28.85
C ASP A 624 11.29 22.68 27.68
N ASN A 625 11.16 21.69 26.79
CA ASN A 625 10.24 21.75 25.65
C ASN A 625 8.78 21.74 26.14
N LEU A 626 8.46 20.91 27.14
CA LEU A 626 7.12 20.82 27.70
C LEU A 626 6.72 22.08 28.46
N CYS A 627 7.66 22.71 29.17
CA CYS A 627 7.42 24.00 29.83
C CYS A 627 7.08 25.10 28.80
N CYS A 628 7.73 25.10 27.63
CA CYS A 628 7.37 25.99 26.52
C CYS A 628 5.95 25.73 25.99
N PHE A 629 5.45 24.50 26.12
CA PHE A 629 4.07 24.12 25.82
C PHE A 629 3.11 24.29 27.03
N GLY A 630 3.57 24.88 28.13
CA GLY A 630 2.72 25.11 29.31
C GLY A 630 2.47 23.89 30.20
N PHE A 631 3.27 22.82 30.07
CA PHE A 631 3.17 21.63 30.91
C PHE A 631 4.40 21.47 31.80
N ALA A 632 4.19 21.06 33.06
CA ALA A 632 5.28 20.83 34.00
C ALA A 632 6.13 19.58 33.67
N GLY A 633 5.61 18.68 32.83
CA GLY A 633 6.27 17.45 32.42
C GLY A 633 5.30 16.48 31.73
N VAL A 634 5.80 15.30 31.36
CA VAL A 634 5.04 14.28 30.60
C VAL A 634 3.76 13.86 31.35
N ARG A 635 3.82 13.76 32.67
CA ARG A 635 2.64 13.46 33.50
C ARG A 635 1.54 14.49 33.32
N ASP A 636 1.88 15.77 33.42
CA ASP A 636 0.92 16.87 33.29
C ASP A 636 0.31 16.91 31.88
N MET A 637 1.15 16.69 30.86
CA MET A 637 0.72 16.55 29.46
C MET A 637 -0.31 15.43 29.25
N VAL A 638 -0.09 14.25 29.83
CA VAL A 638 -1.00 13.09 29.68
C VAL A 638 -2.28 13.27 30.50
N PHE A 639 -2.18 13.78 31.73
CA PHE A 639 -3.35 13.96 32.59
C PHE A 639 -4.26 15.11 32.11
N SER A 640 -3.73 16.07 31.38
CA SER A 640 -4.52 17.12 30.73
C SER A 640 -4.97 16.74 29.31
N ALA A 641 -4.69 15.53 28.82
CA ALA A 641 -4.92 15.15 27.41
C ALA A 641 -6.36 15.29 26.94
N PHE A 642 -7.35 15.18 27.85
CA PHE A 642 -8.77 15.27 27.52
C PHE A 642 -9.35 16.68 27.66
N ASP A 643 -8.55 17.66 28.07
CA ASP A 643 -8.94 19.06 28.07
C ASP A 643 -8.80 19.65 26.65
N THR A 644 -9.92 20.08 26.07
CA THR A 644 -10.00 20.68 24.74
C THR A 644 -9.75 22.18 24.76
N SER A 645 -9.74 22.82 25.93
CA SER A 645 -9.54 24.27 26.07
C SER A 645 -8.17 24.73 25.56
N TYR A 646 -7.14 23.92 25.81
CA TYR A 646 -5.76 24.18 25.36
C TYR A 646 -5.61 24.17 23.83
N GLU A 647 -6.38 23.35 23.11
CA GLU A 647 -6.30 23.28 21.65
C GLU A 647 -7.03 24.42 20.95
N ALA A 648 -8.09 24.96 21.56
CA ALA A 648 -8.72 26.17 21.09
C ALA A 648 -7.73 27.36 21.09
N LEU A 649 -6.79 27.37 22.04
CA LEU A 649 -5.69 28.35 22.11
C LEU A 649 -4.62 28.10 21.04
N LEU A 650 -4.25 26.85 20.76
CA LEU A 650 -3.32 26.53 19.67
C LEU A 650 -3.89 26.86 18.29
N LYS A 651 -5.20 26.64 18.06
CA LYS A 651 -5.87 26.98 16.79
C LYS A 651 -5.93 28.48 16.54
N THR A 652 -6.03 29.30 17.58
CA THR A 652 -6.02 30.77 17.45
C THR A 652 -4.62 31.34 17.19
N HIS A 653 -3.57 30.68 17.68
CA HIS A 653 -2.17 31.12 17.48
C HIS A 653 -1.49 30.55 16.22
N ASN A 654 -2.04 29.54 15.56
CA ASN A 654 -1.48 28.96 14.32
C ASN A 654 -1.54 29.87 13.07
N THR A 655 -2.14 31.05 13.14
CA THR A 655 -2.18 32.04 12.03
C THR A 655 -1.02 33.04 12.04
N ALA A 656 -0.20 33.06 13.09
CA ALA A 656 1.03 33.84 13.14
C ALA A 656 2.18 32.90 13.50
N GLY A 657 3.20 32.81 12.64
CA GLY A 657 4.35 31.94 12.85
C GLY A 657 4.87 32.05 14.28
N ILE A 658 4.96 30.91 14.97
CA ILE A 658 5.41 30.80 16.35
C ILE A 658 6.93 31.03 16.35
N ASN A 659 7.32 32.29 16.27
CA ASN A 659 8.68 32.77 16.53
C ASN A 659 8.67 34.01 17.43
N THR A 660 7.55 34.26 18.12
CA THR A 660 7.44 35.31 19.12
C THR A 660 6.98 34.69 20.42
N ASP A 661 7.88 34.75 21.40
CA ASP A 661 7.64 34.63 22.84
C ASP A 661 6.16 34.50 23.21
N ILE A 662 5.73 33.28 23.52
CA ILE A 662 4.51 33.07 24.31
C ILE A 662 4.79 33.79 25.63
N ASN A 663 4.32 35.03 25.71
CA ASN A 663 4.59 35.92 26.82
C ASN A 663 4.34 35.20 28.14
N SER A 664 5.33 35.31 29.02
CA SER A 664 5.45 34.83 30.41
C SER A 664 4.30 35.18 31.37
N LYS A 665 3.14 35.64 30.86
CA LYS A 665 1.94 35.97 31.63
C LYS A 665 0.92 34.85 31.76
N HIS A 666 1.05 33.73 31.04
CA HIS A 666 0.15 32.56 31.22
C HIS A 666 0.78 31.37 31.97
N LEU A 667 2.10 31.35 32.17
CA LEU A 667 2.78 30.38 33.05
C LEU A 667 2.36 30.52 34.54
N SER A 668 1.74 31.64 34.93
CA SER A 668 1.25 31.86 36.28
C SER A 668 -0.11 31.22 36.57
N ASP A 669 -0.83 30.73 35.56
CA ASP A 669 -2.11 30.04 35.70
C ASP A 669 -1.97 28.57 35.27
N LEU A 670 -0.97 27.84 35.80
CA LEU A 670 -1.05 26.38 35.80
C LEU A 670 -2.35 26.00 36.54
N HIS A 671 -3.38 25.61 35.80
CA HIS A 671 -4.61 25.08 36.38
C HIS A 671 -4.27 23.79 37.11
N PHE A 672 -4.05 23.87 38.41
CA PHE A 672 -3.89 22.70 39.25
C PHE A 672 -5.20 21.94 39.26
N MET A 673 -5.21 20.78 38.58
CA MET A 673 -6.37 19.90 38.56
C MET A 673 -6.84 19.62 39.98
N SER A 674 -8.12 19.87 40.24
CA SER A 674 -8.77 19.47 41.47
C SER A 674 -8.72 17.95 41.63
N LYS A 675 -8.81 17.46 42.87
CA LYS A 675 -8.85 16.01 43.15
C LYS A 675 -9.94 15.28 42.34
N LYS A 676 -11.05 15.95 42.05
CA LYS A 676 -12.16 15.39 41.25
C LYS A 676 -11.80 15.26 39.77
N GLU A 677 -11.12 16.26 39.20
CA GLU A 677 -10.67 16.21 37.80
C GLU A 677 -9.58 15.15 37.62
N VAL A 678 -8.63 15.06 38.56
CA VAL A 678 -7.59 14.01 38.52
C VAL A 678 -8.23 12.62 38.53
N PHE A 679 -9.21 12.42 39.41
CA PHE A 679 -9.93 11.15 39.52
C PHE A 679 -10.68 10.77 38.24
N GLU A 680 -11.40 11.72 37.64
CA GLU A 680 -12.12 11.49 36.38
C GLU A 680 -11.15 11.15 35.23
N VAL A 681 -10.01 11.82 35.15
CA VAL A 681 -8.98 11.50 34.16
C VAL A 681 -8.36 10.13 34.42
N GLN A 682 -8.10 9.76 35.68
CA GLN A 682 -7.63 8.41 36.03
C GLN A 682 -8.60 7.34 35.56
N ARG A 683 -9.91 7.56 35.71
CA ARG A 683 -10.94 6.65 35.19
C ARG A 683 -10.85 6.46 33.67
N ARG A 684 -10.65 7.55 32.92
CA ARG A 684 -10.49 7.50 31.45
C ARG A 684 -9.19 6.82 31.01
N LEU A 685 -8.08 7.14 31.67
CA LEU A 685 -6.78 6.55 31.37
C LEU A 685 -6.72 5.06 31.75
N LEU A 686 -7.38 4.65 32.83
CA LEU A 686 -7.49 3.24 33.21
C LEU A 686 -8.21 2.41 32.16
N ARG A 687 -9.24 2.96 31.52
CA ARG A 687 -9.93 2.30 30.40
C ARG A 687 -8.97 1.98 29.26
N ILE A 688 -8.08 2.92 28.92
CA ILE A 688 -7.07 2.74 27.89
C ILE A 688 -6.02 1.71 28.34
N LEU A 689 -5.49 1.86 29.56
CA LEU A 689 -4.50 0.94 30.12
C LEU A 689 -5.02 -0.49 30.30
N ASP A 690 -6.32 -0.69 30.38
CA ASP A 690 -6.91 -2.01 30.61
C ASP A 690 -6.59 -3.00 29.48
N TYR A 691 -6.58 -2.55 28.22
CA TYR A 691 -6.33 -3.41 27.05
C TYR A 691 -4.95 -4.11 27.08
N PRO A 692 -3.81 -3.41 27.21
CA PRO A 692 -2.52 -4.08 27.31
C PRO A 692 -2.41 -4.97 28.55
N ILE A 693 -3.12 -4.66 29.65
CA ILE A 693 -3.21 -5.54 30.82
C ILE A 693 -3.98 -6.83 30.49
N ARG A 694 -5.14 -6.73 29.80
CA ARG A 694 -5.94 -7.88 29.37
C ARG A 694 -5.11 -8.84 28.53
N VAL A 695 -4.33 -8.34 27.57
CA VAL A 695 -3.43 -9.16 26.74
C VAL A 695 -2.41 -9.90 27.61
N CYS A 696 -1.75 -9.21 28.55
CA CYS A 696 -0.81 -9.85 29.48
C CYS A 696 -1.47 -10.96 30.31
N VAL A 697 -2.72 -10.75 30.73
CA VAL A 697 -3.47 -11.72 31.54
C VAL A 697 -3.91 -12.91 30.71
N VAL A 698 -4.45 -12.74 29.50
CA VAL A 698 -4.80 -13.87 28.61
C VAL A 698 -3.58 -14.72 28.32
N MET A 699 -2.43 -14.09 28.06
CA MET A 699 -1.16 -14.81 27.87
C MET A 699 -0.75 -15.65 29.09
N ALA A 700 -0.95 -15.12 30.30
CA ALA A 700 -0.70 -15.85 31.54
C ALA A 700 -1.69 -17.02 31.69
N GLN A 701 -2.97 -16.78 31.40
CA GLN A 701 -4.02 -17.80 31.49
C GLN A 701 -3.84 -18.93 30.49
N LEU A 702 -3.40 -18.63 29.26
CA LEU A 702 -3.04 -19.63 28.24
C LEU A 702 -1.93 -20.54 28.73
N ARG A 703 -0.87 -19.99 29.34
CA ARG A 703 0.21 -20.77 29.96
C ARG A 703 -0.24 -21.60 31.16
N ALA A 704 -1.24 -21.11 31.90
CA ALA A 704 -1.87 -21.85 33.00
C ALA A 704 -2.84 -22.94 32.51
N GLY A 705 -3.07 -23.08 31.19
CA GLY A 705 -3.96 -24.10 30.63
C GLY A 705 -5.46 -23.78 30.78
N LEU A 706 -5.82 -22.52 31.02
CA LEU A 706 -7.23 -22.12 31.26
C LEU A 706 -8.07 -22.03 29.98
N TRP A 707 -7.43 -22.05 28.81
CA TRP A 707 -8.02 -21.87 27.48
C TRP A 707 -7.86 -23.11 26.60
N MET A 708 -7.66 -24.30 27.20
CA MET A 708 -7.46 -25.55 26.44
C MET A 708 -8.67 -25.91 25.56
N ASP A 709 -9.87 -25.53 26.00
CA ASP A 709 -11.13 -25.83 25.30
C ASP A 709 -11.46 -24.84 24.18
N ASN A 710 -10.67 -23.77 24.04
CA ASN A 710 -10.84 -22.72 23.03
C ASN A 710 -10.23 -23.04 21.66
N GLY A 711 -9.62 -24.21 21.50
CA GLY A 711 -8.94 -24.61 20.27
C GLY A 711 -7.48 -24.14 20.18
N GLU A 712 -6.83 -24.44 19.06
CA GLU A 712 -5.41 -24.10 18.85
C GLU A 712 -5.23 -22.67 18.33
N SER A 713 -6.27 -22.07 17.75
CA SER A 713 -6.25 -20.72 17.14
C SER A 713 -5.65 -19.64 18.06
N ILE A 714 -6.21 -19.49 19.26
CA ILE A 714 -5.77 -18.52 20.26
C ILE A 714 -4.35 -18.81 20.77
N GLN A 715 -3.96 -20.10 20.82
CA GLN A 715 -2.62 -20.51 21.22
C GLN A 715 -1.58 -20.12 20.16
N TYR A 716 -1.91 -20.29 18.87
CA TYR A 716 -1.05 -19.85 17.78
C TYR A 716 -0.90 -18.33 17.78
N GLN A 717 -1.98 -17.55 17.87
CA GLN A 717 -1.89 -16.09 17.96
C GLN A 717 -1.01 -15.65 19.13
N ALA A 718 -1.18 -16.27 20.31
CA ALA A 718 -0.34 -16.00 21.47
C ALA A 718 1.15 -16.32 21.26
N CYS A 719 1.45 -17.41 20.55
CA CYS A 719 2.81 -17.75 20.14
C CYS A 719 3.39 -16.70 19.19
N TYR A 720 2.66 -16.29 18.15
CA TYR A 720 3.12 -15.26 17.20
C TYR A 720 3.32 -13.91 17.86
N TYR A 721 2.46 -13.55 18.80
CA TYR A 721 2.56 -12.31 19.57
C TYR A 721 3.87 -12.22 20.37
N ARG A 722 4.45 -13.38 20.75
CA ARG A 722 5.74 -13.48 21.46
C ARG A 722 6.90 -13.94 20.57
N ASP A 723 6.66 -14.21 19.30
CA ASP A 723 7.69 -14.57 18.33
C ASP A 723 8.68 -13.41 18.18
N SER A 724 9.97 -13.75 18.12
CA SER A 724 11.07 -12.81 17.93
C SER A 724 10.87 -11.80 16.78
N ARG A 725 10.11 -12.19 15.74
CA ARG A 725 9.80 -11.34 14.58
C ARG A 725 8.88 -10.17 14.90
N TYR A 726 7.86 -10.39 15.74
CA TYR A 726 6.79 -9.42 15.96
C TYR A 726 6.75 -8.85 17.38
N ARG A 727 7.32 -9.57 18.35
CA ARG A 727 7.29 -9.24 19.78
C ARG A 727 7.63 -7.77 20.09
N LYS A 728 8.65 -7.22 19.42
CA LYS A 728 9.11 -5.84 19.63
C LYS A 728 8.03 -4.81 19.35
N SER A 729 7.11 -5.12 18.45
CA SER A 729 6.07 -4.21 18.00
C SER A 729 4.67 -4.57 18.51
N THR A 730 4.55 -5.67 19.27
CA THR A 730 3.30 -6.17 19.87
C THR A 730 3.45 -6.21 21.40
N TYR A 731 3.93 -7.32 21.96
CA TYR A 731 4.04 -7.53 23.40
C TYR A 731 4.93 -6.51 24.09
N ASP A 732 6.09 -6.17 23.52
CA ASP A 732 6.98 -5.20 24.15
C ASP A 732 6.36 -3.78 24.13
N ASN A 733 5.50 -3.47 23.14
CA ASN A 733 4.72 -2.23 23.10
C ASN A 733 3.66 -2.20 24.21
N ASP A 734 2.98 -3.32 24.51
CA ASP A 734 2.06 -3.39 25.65
C ASP A 734 2.78 -3.18 26.98
N ILE A 735 3.94 -3.80 27.15
CA ILE A 735 4.81 -3.60 28.33
C ILE A 735 5.23 -2.14 28.43
N ALA A 736 5.65 -1.51 27.33
CA ALA A 736 6.04 -0.10 27.30
C ALA A 736 4.90 0.83 27.73
N LEU A 737 3.66 0.57 27.30
CA LEU A 737 2.49 1.33 27.73
C LEU A 737 2.23 1.15 29.23
N ILE A 738 2.24 -0.08 29.75
CA ILE A 738 2.04 -0.32 31.19
C ILE A 738 3.13 0.40 32.00
N GLN A 739 4.38 0.34 31.56
CA GLN A 739 5.49 1.05 32.19
C GLN A 739 5.33 2.58 32.15
N LEU A 740 4.91 3.14 31.02
CA LEU A 740 4.57 4.56 30.89
C LEU A 740 3.56 4.94 31.97
N PHE A 741 2.43 4.24 32.04
CA PHE A 741 1.38 4.55 33.00
C PHE A 741 1.86 4.42 34.45
N ILE A 742 2.62 3.37 34.79
CA ILE A 742 3.24 3.23 36.13
C ILE A 742 4.15 4.40 36.47
N SER A 743 4.92 4.91 35.50
CA SER A 743 5.86 6.01 35.73
C SER A 743 5.18 7.37 35.97
N ILE A 744 4.00 7.61 35.37
CA ILE A 744 3.27 8.88 35.47
C ILE A 744 2.13 8.84 36.48
N TRP A 745 1.72 7.65 36.96
CA TRP A 745 0.57 7.54 37.86
C TRP A 745 0.87 8.17 39.23
N PRO A 746 -0.07 8.94 39.82
CA PRO A 746 0.11 9.52 41.15
C PRO A 746 0.36 8.49 42.25
N ASP A 747 -0.25 7.31 42.11
CA ASP A 747 -0.32 6.27 43.14
C ASP A 747 -0.27 4.88 42.49
N THR A 748 0.92 4.31 42.40
CA THR A 748 1.18 3.07 41.65
C THR A 748 0.40 1.86 42.17
N ASP A 749 0.01 1.88 43.44
CA ASP A 749 -0.84 0.85 44.04
C ASP A 749 -2.19 0.71 43.33
N HIS A 750 -2.67 1.78 42.69
CA HIS A 750 -3.89 1.76 41.90
C HIS A 750 -3.75 0.83 40.67
N ILE A 751 -2.62 0.90 39.97
CA ILE A 751 -2.32 0.01 38.83
C ILE A 751 -2.09 -1.42 39.33
N LEU A 752 -1.43 -1.58 40.49
CA LEU A 752 -1.25 -2.89 41.10
C LEU A 752 -2.59 -3.53 41.48
N ALA A 753 -3.53 -2.76 42.03
CA ALA A 753 -4.89 -3.22 42.33
C ALA A 753 -5.62 -3.67 41.05
N THR A 754 -5.47 -2.94 39.94
CA THR A 754 -6.00 -3.33 38.63
C THR A 754 -5.39 -4.66 38.15
N LEU A 755 -4.06 -4.82 38.25
CA LEU A 755 -3.39 -6.08 37.90
C LEU A 755 -3.89 -7.26 38.75
N LEU A 756 -3.98 -7.08 40.08
CA LEU A 756 -4.48 -8.12 40.99
C LEU A 756 -5.93 -8.52 40.69
N ASN A 757 -6.76 -7.55 40.31
CA ASN A 757 -8.13 -7.81 39.92
C ASN A 757 -8.21 -8.59 38.60
N ARG A 758 -7.47 -8.17 37.58
CA ARG A 758 -7.46 -8.81 36.26
C ARG A 758 -6.91 -10.23 36.30
N TYR A 759 -5.86 -10.46 37.10
CA TYR A 759 -5.31 -11.80 37.33
C TYR A 759 -6.21 -12.69 38.20
N GLY A 760 -7.33 -12.18 38.73
CA GLY A 760 -8.20 -12.96 39.63
C GLY A 760 -7.56 -13.29 40.99
N LEU A 761 -6.53 -12.57 41.41
CA LEU A 761 -5.75 -12.85 42.61
C LEU A 761 -6.10 -11.94 43.80
N TYR A 762 -6.93 -10.92 43.60
CA TYR A 762 -7.33 -9.98 44.66
C TYR A 762 -7.92 -10.69 45.90
N ASP A 763 -8.81 -11.66 45.71
CA ASP A 763 -9.41 -12.40 46.83
C ASP A 763 -8.40 -13.28 47.57
N TRP A 764 -7.50 -13.92 46.82
CA TRP A 764 -6.42 -14.73 47.38
C TRP A 764 -5.47 -13.90 48.25
N PHE A 765 -5.05 -12.71 47.79
CA PHE A 765 -4.20 -11.79 48.56
C PHE A 765 -4.89 -11.27 49.83
N ASN A 766 -6.22 -11.20 49.84
CA ASN A 766 -7.03 -10.84 51.02
C ASN A 766 -7.32 -12.03 51.94
N GLY A 767 -6.81 -13.23 51.65
CA GLY A 767 -7.04 -14.44 52.44
C GLY A 767 -8.45 -15.01 52.31
N ARG A 768 -9.18 -14.65 51.23
CA ARG A 768 -10.49 -15.21 50.90
C ARG A 768 -10.35 -16.47 50.05
N ASP A 769 -11.42 -17.26 49.98
CA ASP A 769 -11.46 -18.47 49.15
C ASP A 769 -11.36 -18.10 47.66
N HIS A 770 -10.47 -18.78 46.93
CA HIS A 770 -10.17 -18.55 45.51
C HIS A 770 -10.36 -19.83 44.68
N THR A 771 -10.81 -20.92 45.30
CA THR A 771 -10.95 -22.24 44.68
C THR A 771 -11.99 -22.28 43.56
N GLN A 772 -12.85 -21.27 43.48
CA GLN A 772 -13.83 -21.10 42.39
C GLN A 772 -13.22 -20.51 41.11
N ILE A 773 -12.05 -19.85 41.21
CA ILE A 773 -11.40 -19.16 40.09
C ILE A 773 -10.29 -20.03 39.49
N TYR A 774 -9.42 -20.58 40.34
CA TYR A 774 -8.28 -21.40 39.93
C TYR A 774 -8.16 -22.66 40.78
N ASP A 775 -7.79 -23.77 40.15
CA ASP A 775 -7.28 -24.93 40.87
C ASP A 775 -5.88 -24.65 41.47
N PRO A 776 -5.37 -25.49 42.39
CA PRO A 776 -4.08 -25.24 43.04
C PRO A 776 -2.87 -25.14 42.09
N LEU A 777 -2.89 -25.82 40.95
CA LEU A 777 -1.79 -25.79 39.98
C LEU A 777 -1.86 -24.51 39.14
N GLN A 778 -3.05 -24.18 38.65
CA GLN A 778 -3.35 -22.95 37.91
C GLN A 778 -3.05 -21.72 38.76
N LEU A 779 -3.43 -21.74 40.05
CA LEU A 779 -3.11 -20.66 40.98
C LEU A 779 -1.60 -20.41 41.06
N GLY A 780 -0.81 -21.48 41.23
CA GLY A 780 0.65 -21.39 41.28
C GLY A 780 1.22 -20.74 40.02
N CYS A 781 0.73 -21.15 38.84
CA CYS A 781 1.10 -20.56 37.56
C CYS A 781 0.71 -19.08 37.45
N MET A 782 -0.53 -18.71 37.82
CA MET A 782 -1.02 -17.33 37.73
C MET A 782 -0.25 -16.38 38.65
N ILE A 783 0.09 -16.83 39.88
CA ILE A 783 0.95 -16.06 40.79
C ILE A 783 2.33 -15.86 40.17
N LEU A 784 2.93 -16.93 39.63
CA LEU A 784 4.25 -16.85 39.00
C LEU A 784 4.26 -15.90 37.80
N GLU A 785 3.24 -15.96 36.93
CA GLU A 785 3.11 -15.07 35.78
C GLU A 785 2.91 -13.61 36.19
N LEU A 786 2.12 -13.33 37.25
CA LEU A 786 2.01 -11.97 37.79
C LEU A 786 3.36 -11.46 38.31
N LEU A 787 4.07 -12.29 39.09
CA LEU A 787 5.40 -11.93 39.61
C LEU A 787 6.39 -11.69 38.48
N ASN A 788 6.38 -12.52 37.43
CA ASN A 788 7.20 -12.34 36.25
C ASN A 788 6.88 -11.03 35.53
N LEU A 789 5.59 -10.69 35.35
CA LEU A 789 5.19 -9.41 34.78
C LEU A 789 5.73 -8.24 35.61
N LEU A 790 5.56 -8.27 36.94
CA LEU A 790 6.09 -7.23 37.83
C LEU A 790 7.62 -7.11 37.75
N ILE A 791 8.34 -8.24 37.65
CA ILE A 791 9.80 -8.25 37.46
C ILE A 791 10.15 -7.57 36.14
N VAL A 792 9.47 -7.91 35.04
CA VAL A 792 9.70 -7.30 33.72
C VAL A 792 9.45 -5.79 33.77
N LEU A 793 8.30 -5.37 34.33
CA LEU A 793 7.92 -3.96 34.45
C LEU A 793 8.96 -3.13 35.21
N VAL A 794 9.58 -3.68 36.25
CA VAL A 794 10.56 -2.98 37.10
C VAL A 794 12.00 -3.11 36.60
N SER A 795 12.35 -4.20 35.92
CA SER A 795 13.73 -4.53 35.53
C SER A 795 14.09 -4.04 34.13
N ASP A 796 13.17 -4.12 33.17
CA ASP A 796 13.42 -3.75 31.77
C ASP A 796 13.13 -2.25 31.53
N ARG A 797 13.95 -1.37 32.12
CA ARG A 797 13.72 0.08 32.14
C ARG A 797 14.16 0.82 30.87
N HIS A 798 14.63 0.09 29.84
CA HIS A 798 15.25 0.67 28.66
C HIS A 798 14.30 1.58 27.86
N VAL A 799 12.98 1.34 27.95
CA VAL A 799 11.94 2.11 27.26
C VAL A 799 11.28 3.15 28.17
N ALA A 800 11.05 2.82 29.45
CA ALA A 800 10.25 3.63 30.38
C ALA A 800 10.85 4.99 30.78
N THR A 801 12.16 5.23 30.61
CA THR A 801 12.83 6.42 31.17
C THR A 801 13.37 7.39 30.12
N GLY A 802 13.18 7.14 28.83
CA GLY A 802 13.82 7.94 27.77
C GLY A 802 15.35 7.97 27.87
N LYS A 803 15.99 7.03 28.60
CA LYS A 803 17.44 6.91 28.70
C LYS A 803 17.87 5.54 28.22
N SER A 804 18.47 5.50 27.04
CA SER A 804 19.43 4.43 26.74
C SER A 804 20.49 4.91 25.76
N GLU A 805 21.68 4.32 25.94
CA GLU A 805 22.95 4.43 25.23
C GLU A 805 23.90 5.57 25.61
N ARG A 806 24.55 5.44 26.78
CA ARG A 806 26.01 5.56 26.78
C ARG A 806 26.57 4.17 26.52
N LEU A 807 27.07 3.95 25.30
CA LEU A 807 28.07 2.92 25.01
C LEU A 807 29.17 2.97 26.07
N GLY A 808 29.40 1.86 26.77
CA GLY A 808 30.49 1.72 27.73
C GLY A 808 30.17 0.78 28.89
N ALA A 809 30.32 -0.52 28.63
CA ALA A 809 30.49 -1.63 29.58
C ALA A 809 31.44 -1.29 30.76
N PRO A 810 31.43 -2.03 31.89
CA PRO A 810 31.02 -3.43 32.06
C PRO A 810 29.75 -3.68 32.88
#